data_AF-F6D6W2-F1
#
_entry.id   AF-F6D6W2-F1
#
_cell.length_a   1.000
_cell.length_b   1.000
_cell.length_c   1.000
_cell.angle_alpha   90.00
_cell.angle_beta   90.00
_cell.angle_gamma   90.00
#
_symmetry.space_group_name_H-M   'P 1'
#
loop_
_entity.id
_entity.type
_entity.pdbx_description
1 polymer ?
#
loop_
_entity_poly.entity_id
_entity_poly.type
_entity_poly.pdbx_seq_one_letter_code
_entity_poly.pdbx_strand_id
1 'polypeptide(L)'
;MLLLLALSVNCTYANVDSNDTVANLTNTTAIQVLTDNSTLNGTNTSNNTPTTSNNSVSNGTSDGIIKTNATNAGNTTSANTKNTTSTNTGNITNTVTNQVNNENSVNSAAAAGEIDYSNVHGIWVATGDALSLNVNELLNANITDVFVKSNIYSTPTYQTVLSSVLAQLNGTGIGVHAWITCFKDASGNWIDPQSSTGQSHEAEVIAAIENIVKNYDVAGIHLDYIRYSGVESKNQAAYQNNETAATNAVTSFVERVYSAVKAIKQDVAVSAAVMPEGSVNAKYYGQDYSALAQYLDFMVAMVYKGNYNATSAWVGTTTAYIVAHANGTPVVTGLQTYKNDTDTTPLSASELINDTQVAIGNGSSGYALFRYGLIDENFYNEVAKLTVTAVDPVNNAVSIAVDKVITVTFSKPIQNGTGWIELVTSSGTVMPSSWSISGSTLTVTPSSVLSYGVKYLLLIHTGSVTDLAGNNIAGYVSRFTTSTDSTAPTVKTVDPANNAVNVAADKVINVTFSEAIKAGTGWIELVTSNGTSVPSTWSTNGNVLTVTASNTLSKGVKYLLLIHTGSVTDLAGNKVAGYVSRFTADTAAPTVKAVYSVNNAVDTVINVTFSETIKAGTGWIELVTSDGTVVPSTWSTNGNVLTVTASNTLSKGVKYLLLIHTGSVTDLAGNNVAGYVSHFTVDTVSPTVKTVDPTNNAVNVAVNKVIKVTFSETIKAGTGWIELQNSNGTLIPITWSVSGNVLTVAPNSTLSSGVKYLLLIHTGSVTDLAGNNVAGYVSRFTTVSQSTSTIPAALLPYLQETKNCQSTNAQIIALSKSIIANAGATTTYAKAMAIFNWVRNNIDYSFYYNTKYGAVGTLNAKTGNCVDTTHLLIALERAAGIPARYVHGYCKFSSGSWYGHVWAQIYVDGKWYAADAISYRNTFGVINNWNTATAKIYGTYATLSF
;
A
#
# COMPACT_ATOMS: atom_id res chain seq x y z
N MET A 1 -9.96 -52.46 -22.81
CA MET A 1 -11.12 -52.14 -23.69
C MET A 1 -11.10 -50.63 -23.89
N LEU A 2 -10.79 -50.12 -25.09
CA LEU A 2 -11.66 -50.08 -26.28
C LEU A 2 -13.03 -49.47 -26.00
N LEU A 3 -13.26 -48.26 -26.51
CA LEU A 3 -13.97 -48.13 -27.79
C LEU A 3 -13.38 -46.98 -28.63
N LEU A 4 -13.44 -47.09 -29.95
CA LEU A 4 -13.11 -46.02 -30.89
C LEU A 4 -14.35 -45.17 -31.17
N LEU A 5 -14.15 -43.90 -31.52
CA LEU A 5 -14.95 -43.26 -32.56
C LEU A 5 -14.14 -42.14 -33.21
N ALA A 6 -14.03 -42.20 -34.54
CA ALA A 6 -13.38 -41.19 -35.38
C ALA A 6 -14.13 -41.16 -36.71
N LEU A 7 -14.39 -39.95 -37.23
CA LEU A 7 -14.82 -39.55 -38.58
C LEU A 7 -15.37 -38.10 -38.46
N SER A 8 -15.32 -37.21 -39.45
CA SER A 8 -14.23 -36.81 -40.37
C SER A 8 -14.72 -35.62 -41.21
N VAL A 9 -13.80 -34.77 -41.70
CA VAL A 9 -13.97 -33.78 -42.78
C VAL A 9 -15.16 -32.80 -42.69
N ASN A 10 -14.86 -31.50 -42.65
CA ASN A 10 -14.91 -30.75 -43.90
C ASN A 10 -13.99 -29.52 -43.87
N CYS A 11 -13.40 -29.22 -45.03
CA CYS A 11 -12.49 -28.10 -45.24
C CYS A 11 -13.11 -27.16 -46.28
N THR A 12 -13.18 -25.86 -45.96
CA THR A 12 -13.60 -24.83 -46.91
C THR A 12 -12.54 -23.75 -47.00
N TYR A 13 -11.68 -23.85 -48.01
CA TYR A 13 -10.91 -22.72 -48.49
C TYR A 13 -11.87 -21.72 -49.15
N ALA A 14 -11.83 -20.47 -48.69
CA ALA A 14 -12.34 -19.32 -49.44
C ALA A 14 -11.16 -18.35 -49.60
N ASN A 15 -10.80 -18.05 -50.84
CA ASN A 15 -9.66 -17.21 -51.19
C ASN A 15 -10.18 -16.04 -52.05
N VAL A 16 -10.19 -14.83 -51.50
CA VAL A 16 -10.62 -13.61 -52.22
C VAL A 16 -9.66 -12.47 -51.87
N ASP A 17 -8.83 -12.17 -52.85
CA ASP A 17 -8.21 -10.90 -53.25
C ASP A 17 -7.76 -9.85 -52.23
N SER A 18 -6.51 -9.45 -52.44
CA SER A 18 -5.87 -8.24 -51.92
C SER A 18 -6.46 -6.95 -52.50
N ASN A 19 -6.74 -5.98 -51.63
CA ASN A 19 -6.32 -4.57 -51.74
C ASN A 19 -6.82 -3.80 -50.50
N ASP A 20 -5.93 -3.17 -49.71
CA ASP A 20 -5.61 -1.76 -49.96
C ASP A 20 -4.44 -1.20 -49.12
N THR A 21 -3.87 -0.10 -49.63
CA THR A 21 -2.95 0.90 -49.03
C THR A 21 -2.11 0.60 -47.77
N VAL A 22 -0.78 0.73 -47.92
CA VAL A 22 0.17 0.95 -46.82
C VAL A 22 0.03 2.36 -46.24
N ALA A 23 -0.05 2.49 -44.91
CA ALA A 23 0.06 3.77 -44.20
C ALA A 23 1.26 3.75 -43.23
N ASN A 24 2.26 4.60 -43.47
CA ASN A 24 3.43 4.72 -42.60
C ASN A 24 3.10 5.44 -41.30
N LEU A 25 3.40 4.82 -40.15
CA LEU A 25 3.57 5.50 -38.87
C LEU A 25 5.02 5.29 -38.40
N THR A 26 5.78 6.38 -38.32
CA THR A 26 7.20 6.38 -37.98
C THR A 26 7.43 6.34 -36.48
N ASN A 27 8.23 5.38 -36.01
CA ASN A 27 8.74 5.36 -34.64
C ASN A 27 9.64 6.57 -34.35
N THR A 28 9.40 7.24 -33.22
CA THR A 28 10.39 8.08 -32.53
C THR A 28 10.31 7.86 -31.02
N THR A 29 10.98 6.82 -30.54
CA THR A 29 11.23 6.60 -29.11
C THR A 29 12.41 7.45 -28.65
N ALA A 30 12.19 8.37 -27.71
CA ALA A 30 13.27 9.11 -27.08
C ALA A 30 13.87 8.29 -25.93
N ILE A 31 15.16 7.96 -26.02
CA ILE A 31 15.91 7.29 -24.95
C ILE A 31 16.44 8.37 -24.00
N GLN A 32 16.02 8.34 -22.75
CA GLN A 32 16.63 9.15 -21.68
C GLN A 32 17.63 8.28 -20.91
N VAL A 33 18.90 8.68 -20.95
CA VAL A 33 20.00 7.96 -20.30
C VAL A 33 20.07 8.35 -18.82
N LEU A 34 20.08 7.35 -17.94
CA LEU A 34 20.51 7.48 -16.55
C LEU A 34 21.91 6.87 -16.42
N THR A 35 22.80 7.54 -15.68
CA THR A 35 24.16 7.06 -15.38
C THR A 35 24.37 7.01 -13.88
N ASP A 36 24.51 5.81 -13.32
CA ASP A 36 24.90 5.62 -11.93
C ASP A 36 26.41 5.76 -11.72
N ASN A 37 26.78 6.42 -10.62
CA ASN A 37 28.07 6.36 -9.94
C ASN A 37 27.88 7.01 -8.54
N SER A 38 28.44 6.50 -7.45
CA SER A 38 29.31 5.33 -7.29
C SER A 38 29.34 4.83 -5.83
N THR A 39 29.77 3.57 -5.64
CA THR A 39 30.45 3.05 -4.43
C THR A 39 29.77 3.20 -3.05
N LEU A 40 29.28 2.08 -2.52
CA LEU A 40 29.19 1.80 -1.08
C LEU A 40 30.25 0.75 -0.71
N ASN A 41 31.00 0.98 0.37
CA ASN A 41 31.83 -0.04 1.02
C ASN A 41 32.13 0.39 2.48
N GLY A 42 31.88 -0.47 3.47
CA GLY A 42 32.07 -0.14 4.89
C GLY A 42 31.19 -0.97 5.83
N THR A 43 31.81 -1.86 6.62
CA THR A 43 31.13 -2.87 7.46
C THR A 43 30.91 -2.43 8.92
N ASN A 44 29.85 -2.96 9.55
CA ASN A 44 29.70 -3.27 10.99
C ASN A 44 30.40 -2.39 12.04
N THR A 45 29.61 -1.85 12.99
CA THR A 45 29.52 -2.45 14.35
C THR A 45 28.37 -1.85 15.18
N SER A 46 27.99 -2.54 16.24
CA SER A 46 26.95 -2.17 17.22
C SER A 46 27.45 -1.16 18.26
N ASN A 47 26.56 -0.29 18.77
CA ASN A 47 26.52 0.02 20.21
C ASN A 47 25.17 0.58 20.68
N ASN A 48 25.03 0.78 22.00
CA ASN A 48 23.76 0.72 22.74
C ASN A 48 23.44 2.01 23.54
N THR A 49 22.20 2.10 24.03
CA THR A 49 21.70 2.98 25.12
C THR A 49 21.56 4.50 24.84
N PRO A 50 20.72 5.25 25.61
CA PRO A 50 19.93 6.37 25.07
C PRO A 50 20.20 7.75 25.72
N THR A 51 19.57 8.81 25.17
CA THR A 51 19.38 10.13 25.82
C THR A 51 17.96 10.68 25.54
N THR A 52 17.51 11.64 26.36
CA THR A 52 16.11 12.09 26.44
C THR A 52 15.89 13.54 26.00
N SER A 53 14.63 13.84 25.64
CA SER A 53 13.95 15.15 25.81
C SER A 53 14.60 16.44 25.26
N ASN A 54 13.87 17.14 24.38
CA ASN A 54 13.09 18.29 24.87
C ASN A 54 12.01 18.81 23.90
N ASN A 55 11.09 19.61 24.45
CA ASN A 55 9.96 20.21 23.75
C ASN A 55 10.36 21.35 22.79
N SER A 56 9.56 21.54 21.74
CA SER A 56 9.07 22.89 21.41
C SER A 56 7.70 22.81 20.71
N VAL A 57 6.78 23.69 21.11
CA VAL A 57 5.46 23.88 20.49
C VAL A 57 5.48 25.23 19.77
N SER A 58 4.91 25.29 18.57
CA SER A 58 4.56 26.55 17.90
C SER A 58 3.18 26.41 17.23
N ASN A 59 2.50 27.54 17.01
CA ASN A 59 1.05 27.58 16.79
C ASN A 59 0.67 28.72 15.81
N GLY A 60 -0.44 28.55 15.08
CA GLY A 60 -1.04 29.50 14.12
C GLY A 60 -1.38 28.82 12.77
N THR A 61 -2.57 28.92 12.14
CA THR A 61 -3.49 30.04 11.80
C THR A 61 -2.91 31.06 10.82
N SER A 62 -3.57 31.50 9.74
CA SER A 62 -4.79 31.07 8.99
C SER A 62 -4.67 31.65 7.53
N ASP A 63 -5.64 31.86 6.62
CA ASP A 63 -7.12 31.90 6.61
C ASP A 63 -7.67 31.82 5.14
N GLY A 64 -8.99 31.93 4.93
CA GLY A 64 -9.65 32.14 3.61
C GLY A 64 -10.17 30.86 2.95
N ILE A 65 -11.48 30.54 2.82
CA ILE A 65 -12.76 31.29 2.73
C ILE A 65 -13.05 31.94 1.36
N ILE A 66 -14.04 31.39 0.65
CA ILE A 66 -15.10 32.15 -0.04
C ILE A 66 -16.46 31.52 0.32
N LYS A 67 -17.52 32.34 0.48
CA LYS A 67 -18.89 31.94 0.83
C LYS A 67 -19.89 32.43 -0.22
N THR A 68 -20.98 31.69 -0.43
CA THR A 68 -22.32 32.19 -0.85
C THR A 68 -23.36 31.07 -0.68
N ASN A 69 -24.66 31.32 -0.47
CA ASN A 69 -25.32 32.28 0.43
C ASN A 69 -26.76 31.75 0.70
N ALA A 70 -27.44 32.19 1.76
CA ALA A 70 -28.67 31.53 2.25
C ALA A 70 -30.00 32.24 1.89
N THR A 71 -31.11 31.48 1.93
CA THR A 71 -32.50 31.97 2.11
C THR A 71 -33.34 30.96 2.90
N ASN A 72 -34.21 31.43 3.80
CA ASN A 72 -35.06 30.61 4.68
C ASN A 72 -36.55 30.64 4.26
N ALA A 73 -37.20 29.47 4.27
CA ALA A 73 -38.64 29.22 4.56
C ALA A 73 -38.89 27.69 4.44
N GLY A 74 -39.79 27.03 5.17
CA GLY A 74 -40.71 27.49 6.23
C GLY A 74 -41.25 26.28 7.02
N ASN A 75 -42.14 26.51 8.00
CA ASN A 75 -42.62 25.49 8.95
C ASN A 75 -43.98 24.89 8.54
N THR A 76 -44.09 23.55 8.45
CA THR A 76 -45.35 22.79 8.52
C THR A 76 -45.14 21.41 9.13
N THR A 77 -46.09 20.97 9.96
CA THR A 77 -46.12 19.68 10.65
C THR A 77 -46.97 18.62 9.92
N SER A 78 -46.90 17.38 10.42
CA SER A 78 -47.93 16.32 10.30
C SER A 78 -48.15 15.65 8.94
N ALA A 79 -47.75 14.37 8.84
CA ALA A 79 -48.67 13.24 8.66
C ALA A 79 -47.93 11.90 8.86
N ASN A 80 -48.50 10.97 9.65
CA ASN A 80 -48.01 9.59 9.77
C ASN A 80 -49.13 8.62 9.41
N THR A 81 -49.10 8.07 8.19
CA THR A 81 -50.17 7.24 7.63
C THR A 81 -49.87 5.75 7.77
N LYS A 82 -50.59 5.08 8.68
CA LYS A 82 -50.70 3.60 8.69
C LYS A 82 -51.48 3.12 7.46
N ASN A 83 -50.98 2.06 6.82
CA ASN A 83 -51.77 1.05 6.09
C ASN A 83 -51.31 -0.32 6.64
N THR A 84 -52.06 -0.97 7.52
CA THR A 84 -53.17 -1.90 7.21
C THR A 84 -52.73 -3.13 6.40
N THR A 85 -52.34 -4.18 7.12
CA THR A 85 -52.25 -5.55 6.58
C THR A 85 -53.53 -6.31 6.94
N SER A 86 -54.13 -7.03 5.99
CA SER A 86 -55.37 -7.78 6.24
C SER A 86 -55.12 -9.04 7.09
N THR A 87 -56.09 -9.40 7.92
CA THR A 87 -56.16 -10.69 8.60
C THR A 87 -56.49 -11.83 7.63
N ASN A 88 -56.12 -13.05 8.03
CA ASN A 88 -56.92 -14.24 7.72
C ASN A 88 -56.77 -15.28 8.84
N THR A 89 -57.77 -16.14 9.04
CA THR A 89 -58.03 -16.82 10.32
C THR A 89 -57.55 -18.27 10.44
N GLY A 90 -57.15 -18.68 11.66
CA GLY A 90 -57.00 -20.06 12.10
C GLY A 90 -57.05 -20.16 13.63
N ASN A 91 -57.99 -20.96 14.17
CA ASN A 91 -58.19 -21.21 15.62
C ASN A 91 -57.05 -22.13 16.18
N ILE A 92 -56.83 -22.35 17.49
CA ILE A 92 -57.77 -22.79 18.55
C ILE A 92 -57.25 -22.42 19.97
N THR A 93 -58.17 -21.91 20.83
CA THR A 93 -58.12 -21.65 22.31
C THR A 93 -56.99 -20.78 22.89
N ASN A 94 -57.24 -19.71 23.67
CA ASN A 94 -57.91 -19.58 24.99
C ASN A 94 -57.15 -20.29 26.13
N THR A 95 -56.96 -19.73 27.35
CA THR A 95 -57.63 -18.61 28.07
C THR A 95 -56.69 -18.12 29.23
N VAL A 96 -56.83 -17.01 29.99
CA VAL A 96 -57.84 -15.94 30.13
C VAL A 96 -57.24 -14.68 30.83
N THR A 97 -57.63 -13.45 30.41
CA THR A 97 -57.73 -12.15 31.16
C THR A 97 -56.57 -11.59 32.04
N ASN A 98 -56.48 -10.27 32.34
CA ASN A 98 -57.35 -9.14 32.00
C ASN A 98 -56.59 -7.80 31.83
N GLN A 99 -57.26 -6.82 31.22
CA GLN A 99 -56.84 -5.41 31.17
C GLN A 99 -57.30 -4.63 32.42
N VAL A 100 -56.61 -3.52 32.75
CA VAL A 100 -57.24 -2.20 33.00
C VAL A 100 -56.30 -1.06 32.52
N ASN A 101 -56.91 -0.02 31.94
CA ASN A 101 -56.47 1.36 31.63
C ASN A 101 -55.14 1.88 32.26
N ASN A 102 -54.22 2.58 31.56
CA ASN A 102 -54.30 3.79 30.70
C ASN A 102 -54.43 5.12 31.47
N GLU A 103 -53.34 5.89 31.58
CA GLU A 103 -53.31 7.37 31.52
C GLU A 103 -51.89 7.95 31.35
N ASN A 104 -51.79 9.24 30.98
CA ASN A 104 -50.53 9.98 30.73
C ASN A 104 -50.26 10.99 31.86
N SER A 105 -49.06 11.00 32.48
CA SER A 105 -48.62 12.14 33.32
C SER A 105 -47.09 12.23 33.52
N VAL A 106 -46.53 13.33 33.00
CA VAL A 106 -45.44 14.20 33.54
C VAL A 106 -44.22 13.59 34.28
N ASN A 107 -43.03 14.12 33.95
CA ASN A 107 -41.75 13.92 34.64
C ASN A 107 -41.86 13.79 36.18
N SER A 108 -41.39 12.65 36.69
CA SER A 108 -40.80 12.51 38.02
C SER A 108 -39.32 12.11 37.88
N ALA A 109 -38.54 12.19 38.97
CA ALA A 109 -37.15 11.78 38.96
C ALA A 109 -37.01 10.28 38.65
N ALA A 110 -35.85 9.85 38.14
CA ALA A 110 -35.51 8.44 38.09
C ALA A 110 -35.59 7.87 39.52
N ALA A 111 -36.54 6.94 39.75
CA ALA A 111 -36.50 6.13 40.94
C ALA A 111 -35.18 5.36 40.95
N ALA A 112 -34.51 5.29 42.10
CA ALA A 112 -33.44 4.34 42.27
C ALA A 112 -34.02 2.94 42.00
N GLY A 113 -33.39 2.17 41.12
CA GLY A 113 -33.85 0.82 40.82
C GLY A 113 -33.80 -0.04 42.08
N GLU A 114 -34.81 -0.87 42.29
CA GLU A 114 -34.72 -1.95 43.27
C GLU A 114 -33.47 -2.78 42.94
N ILE A 115 -32.58 -2.99 43.91
CA ILE A 115 -31.31 -3.66 43.64
C ILE A 115 -31.58 -5.16 43.54
N ASP A 116 -31.42 -5.68 42.33
CA ASP A 116 -31.76 -7.05 41.98
C ASP A 116 -30.67 -8.04 42.42
N TYR A 117 -30.88 -8.70 43.56
CA TYR A 117 -30.01 -9.78 44.06
C TYR A 117 -30.42 -11.18 43.54
N SER A 118 -31.15 -11.29 42.42
CA SER A 118 -31.57 -12.59 41.86
C SER A 118 -30.43 -13.41 41.23
N ASN A 119 -29.26 -12.81 40.98
CA ASN A 119 -28.11 -13.47 40.33
C ASN A 119 -26.77 -13.10 41.02
N VAL A 120 -26.63 -13.40 42.31
CA VAL A 120 -25.38 -13.18 43.06
C VAL A 120 -24.43 -14.36 42.87
N HIS A 121 -23.29 -14.14 42.22
CA HIS A 121 -22.15 -15.06 42.20
C HIS A 121 -21.08 -14.52 43.15
N GLY A 122 -21.16 -14.90 44.41
CA GLY A 122 -20.27 -14.43 45.48
C GLY A 122 -19.04 -15.30 45.70
N ILE A 123 -17.97 -14.74 46.26
CA ILE A 123 -16.87 -15.50 46.88
C ILE A 123 -16.55 -14.91 48.26
N TRP A 124 -16.42 -15.76 49.29
CA TRP A 124 -15.83 -15.34 50.57
C TRP A 124 -14.31 -15.27 50.48
N VAL A 125 -13.75 -14.15 50.96
CA VAL A 125 -12.32 -13.85 50.90
C VAL A 125 -11.80 -13.68 52.34
N ALA A 126 -10.86 -14.53 52.75
CA ALA A 126 -10.23 -14.39 54.06
C ALA A 126 -9.21 -13.24 54.07
N THR A 127 -8.88 -12.71 55.25
CA THR A 127 -7.96 -11.57 55.39
C THR A 127 -6.56 -11.80 54.83
N GLY A 128 -6.08 -13.05 54.79
CA GLY A 128 -4.81 -13.40 54.15
C GLY A 128 -4.87 -13.41 52.63
N ASP A 129 -6.01 -13.82 52.07
CA ASP A 129 -6.23 -13.97 50.62
C ASP A 129 -6.53 -12.61 49.94
N ALA A 130 -7.07 -11.65 50.70
CA ALA A 130 -7.57 -10.36 50.25
C ALA A 130 -6.51 -9.42 49.63
N LEU A 131 -5.22 -9.68 49.83
CA LEU A 131 -4.12 -8.89 49.24
C LEU A 131 -3.60 -9.49 47.90
N SER A 132 -4.19 -10.59 47.44
CA SER A 132 -3.75 -11.36 46.27
C SER A 132 -4.93 -11.86 45.43
N LEU A 133 -5.91 -10.97 45.16
CA LEU A 133 -7.04 -11.30 44.30
C LEU A 133 -6.65 -11.21 42.82
N ASN A 134 -6.84 -12.29 42.06
CA ASN A 134 -6.70 -12.27 40.61
C ASN A 134 -8.00 -11.76 39.99
N VAL A 135 -8.04 -10.45 39.76
CA VAL A 135 -9.19 -9.74 39.17
C VAL A 135 -9.65 -10.34 37.84
N ASN A 136 -8.72 -10.91 37.05
CA ASN A 136 -9.07 -11.54 35.76
C ASN A 136 -9.80 -12.87 35.93
N GLU A 137 -9.44 -13.69 36.93
CA GLU A 137 -10.14 -14.95 37.25
C GLU A 137 -11.58 -14.67 37.68
N LEU A 138 -11.76 -13.69 38.59
CA LEU A 138 -13.08 -13.26 39.07
C LEU A 138 -13.98 -12.77 37.93
N LEU A 139 -13.46 -11.89 37.06
CA LEU A 139 -14.20 -11.35 35.91
C LEU A 139 -14.53 -12.43 34.85
N ASN A 140 -13.59 -13.32 34.55
CA ASN A 140 -13.80 -14.41 33.59
C ASN A 140 -14.89 -15.38 34.07
N ALA A 141 -14.85 -15.73 35.36
CA ALA A 141 -15.82 -16.61 36.02
C ALA A 141 -17.19 -15.96 36.30
N ASN A 142 -17.40 -14.70 35.91
CA ASN A 142 -18.63 -13.94 36.18
C ASN A 142 -18.97 -13.89 37.68
N ILE A 143 -17.97 -13.66 38.53
CA ILE A 143 -18.19 -13.32 39.94
C ILE A 143 -18.77 -11.90 39.99
N THR A 144 -19.87 -11.73 40.73
CA THR A 144 -20.55 -10.45 40.91
C THR A 144 -20.19 -9.80 42.23
N ASP A 145 -19.84 -10.59 43.26
CA ASP A 145 -19.68 -10.10 44.63
C ASP A 145 -18.51 -10.78 45.37
N VAL A 146 -17.88 -10.06 46.30
CA VAL A 146 -16.89 -10.62 47.23
C VAL A 146 -17.20 -10.27 48.68
N PHE A 147 -17.28 -11.28 49.54
CA PHE A 147 -17.52 -11.15 50.97
C PHE A 147 -16.16 -11.12 51.69
N VAL A 148 -15.64 -9.91 51.94
CA VAL A 148 -14.26 -9.65 52.38
C VAL A 148 -14.17 -9.61 53.89
N LYS A 149 -13.43 -10.55 54.52
CA LYS A 149 -13.38 -10.65 55.98
C LYS A 149 -12.89 -9.35 56.61
N SER A 150 -13.77 -8.72 57.37
CA SER A 150 -13.60 -7.36 57.87
C SER A 150 -13.48 -7.40 59.39
N ASN A 151 -12.27 -7.74 59.86
CA ASN A 151 -11.99 -7.93 61.28
C ASN A 151 -12.13 -6.60 62.05
N ILE A 152 -13.01 -6.57 63.04
CA ILE A 152 -13.18 -5.44 63.97
C ILE A 152 -12.03 -5.39 64.99
N TYR A 153 -11.66 -6.55 65.55
CA TYR A 153 -10.76 -6.64 66.71
C TYR A 153 -9.34 -7.15 66.39
N SER A 154 -9.18 -7.97 65.35
CA SER A 154 -7.94 -8.68 65.05
C SER A 154 -7.24 -8.13 63.79
N THR A 155 -5.91 -8.21 63.77
CA THR A 155 -5.10 -7.77 62.62
C THR A 155 -5.01 -8.83 61.51
N PRO A 156 -4.98 -8.44 60.21
CA PRO A 156 -5.22 -7.09 59.72
C PRO A 156 -6.70 -6.71 59.90
N THR A 157 -6.94 -5.45 60.28
CA THR A 157 -8.27 -4.94 60.59
C THR A 157 -9.01 -4.51 59.32
N TYR A 158 -10.33 -4.33 59.42
CA TYR A 158 -11.18 -3.98 58.26
C TYR A 158 -10.67 -2.77 57.47
N GLN A 159 -10.08 -1.76 58.13
CA GLN A 159 -9.59 -0.56 57.43
C GLN A 159 -8.52 -0.89 56.39
N THR A 160 -7.56 -1.76 56.73
CA THR A 160 -6.48 -2.17 55.81
C THR A 160 -7.02 -3.07 54.70
N VAL A 161 -7.87 -4.04 55.07
CA VAL A 161 -8.35 -5.07 54.14
C VAL A 161 -9.33 -4.50 53.12
N LEU A 162 -10.34 -3.73 53.57
CA LEU A 162 -11.33 -3.10 52.67
C LEU A 162 -10.67 -2.08 51.74
N SER A 163 -9.76 -1.23 52.24
CA SER A 163 -9.01 -0.29 51.38
C SER A 163 -8.28 -1.01 50.25
N SER A 164 -7.68 -2.16 50.53
CA SER A 164 -6.93 -2.93 49.54
C SER A 164 -7.83 -3.64 48.53
N VAL A 165 -8.94 -4.25 48.94
CA VAL A 165 -9.85 -4.93 48.00
C VAL A 165 -10.65 -3.94 47.15
N LEU A 166 -11.12 -2.84 47.74
CA LEU A 166 -11.78 -1.76 46.98
C LEU A 166 -10.84 -1.15 45.92
N ALA A 167 -9.56 -0.99 46.24
CA ALA A 167 -8.56 -0.53 45.26
C ALA A 167 -8.28 -1.56 44.15
N GLN A 168 -8.27 -2.86 44.47
CA GLN A 168 -8.09 -3.95 43.48
C GLN A 168 -9.29 -4.10 42.54
N LEU A 169 -10.51 -3.89 43.04
CA LEU A 169 -11.76 -4.14 42.29
C LEU A 169 -12.44 -2.88 41.75
N ASN A 170 -11.83 -1.70 41.92
CA ASN A 170 -12.36 -0.44 41.39
C ASN A 170 -12.61 -0.51 39.86
N GLY A 171 -13.82 -0.14 39.43
CA GLY A 171 -14.22 -0.15 38.02
C GLY A 171 -14.49 -1.53 37.41
N THR A 172 -14.36 -2.62 38.17
CA THR A 172 -14.64 -3.99 37.67
C THR A 172 -16.15 -4.31 37.60
N GLY A 173 -16.96 -3.62 38.40
CA GLY A 173 -18.38 -3.94 38.61
C GLY A 173 -18.62 -5.01 39.69
N ILE A 174 -17.59 -5.54 40.34
CA ILE A 174 -17.73 -6.54 41.42
C ILE A 174 -18.05 -5.83 42.74
N GLY A 175 -19.16 -6.21 43.37
CA GLY A 175 -19.62 -5.68 44.65
C GLY A 175 -18.75 -6.13 45.82
N VAL A 176 -18.19 -5.18 46.57
CA VAL A 176 -17.38 -5.48 47.77
C VAL A 176 -18.24 -5.42 49.02
N HIS A 177 -18.46 -6.56 49.67
CA HIS A 177 -19.23 -6.67 50.91
C HIS A 177 -18.29 -6.85 52.11
N ALA A 178 -18.48 -6.07 53.17
CA ALA A 178 -17.74 -6.24 54.41
C ALA A 178 -18.28 -7.44 55.20
N TRP A 179 -17.51 -8.53 55.30
CA TRP A 179 -17.88 -9.75 56.01
C TRP A 179 -17.53 -9.66 57.50
N ILE A 180 -18.54 -9.43 58.35
CA ILE A 180 -18.42 -9.10 59.77
C ILE A 180 -18.72 -10.32 60.65
N THR A 181 -17.91 -10.56 61.69
CA THR A 181 -18.22 -11.49 62.78
C THR A 181 -19.06 -10.77 63.84
N CYS A 182 -20.24 -11.30 64.19
CA CYS A 182 -21.23 -10.56 64.98
C CYS A 182 -21.35 -10.95 66.47
N PHE A 183 -21.40 -12.25 66.82
CA PHE A 183 -21.52 -12.70 68.23
C PHE A 183 -20.30 -13.47 68.72
N LYS A 184 -19.09 -12.94 68.46
CA LYS A 184 -17.84 -13.47 69.03
C LYS A 184 -16.88 -12.37 69.46
N ASP A 185 -16.23 -12.58 70.59
CA ASP A 185 -15.22 -11.66 71.12
C ASP A 185 -13.92 -11.66 70.29
N ALA A 186 -12.99 -10.79 70.66
CA ALA A 186 -11.65 -10.69 70.06
C ALA A 186 -10.79 -11.97 70.17
N SER A 187 -11.16 -12.91 71.06
CA SER A 187 -10.51 -14.21 71.25
C SER A 187 -11.23 -15.35 70.50
N GLY A 188 -12.37 -15.06 69.86
CA GLY A 188 -13.21 -16.03 69.16
C GLY A 188 -14.25 -16.75 70.03
N ASN A 189 -14.39 -16.38 71.32
CA ASN A 189 -15.40 -16.95 72.22
C ASN A 189 -16.79 -16.48 71.81
N TRP A 190 -17.80 -17.34 71.96
CA TRP A 190 -19.20 -17.01 71.72
C TRP A 190 -19.75 -16.05 72.77
N ILE A 191 -20.53 -15.06 72.32
CA ILE A 191 -21.21 -14.07 73.16
C ILE A 191 -22.72 -14.37 73.15
N ASP A 192 -23.36 -14.27 74.32
CA ASP A 192 -24.83 -14.25 74.40
C ASP A 192 -25.34 -12.81 74.21
N PRO A 193 -26.06 -12.49 73.11
CA PRO A 193 -26.58 -11.15 72.85
C PRO A 193 -27.56 -10.65 73.93
N GLN A 194 -28.20 -11.56 74.68
CA GLN A 194 -29.13 -11.19 75.76
C GLN A 194 -28.40 -10.72 77.04
N SER A 195 -27.10 -11.00 77.17
CA SER A 195 -26.28 -10.55 78.30
C SER A 195 -25.92 -9.06 78.21
N SER A 196 -25.62 -8.41 79.33
CA SER A 196 -25.15 -7.00 79.33
C SER A 196 -23.84 -6.81 78.57
N THR A 197 -22.93 -7.79 78.64
CA THR A 197 -21.73 -7.86 77.79
C THR A 197 -22.09 -7.98 76.31
N GLY A 198 -23.09 -8.79 75.97
CA GLY A 198 -23.63 -8.94 74.61
C GLY A 198 -24.17 -7.64 74.05
N GLN A 199 -25.08 -6.98 74.77
CA GLN A 199 -25.62 -5.67 74.40
C GLN A 199 -24.54 -4.59 74.21
N SER A 200 -23.45 -4.68 74.98
CA SER A 200 -22.30 -3.77 74.83
C SER A 200 -21.49 -4.08 73.57
N HIS A 201 -21.24 -5.37 73.30
CA HIS A 201 -20.56 -5.85 72.09
C HIS A 201 -21.35 -5.57 70.81
N GLU A 202 -22.68 -5.76 70.83
CA GLU A 202 -23.54 -5.41 69.70
C GLU A 202 -23.42 -3.93 69.32
N ALA A 203 -23.32 -3.03 70.31
CA ALA A 203 -23.12 -1.60 70.07
C ALA A 203 -21.74 -1.30 69.46
N GLU A 204 -20.68 -2.03 69.85
CA GLU A 204 -19.36 -1.96 69.19
C GLU A 204 -19.42 -2.43 67.74
N VAL A 205 -20.10 -3.56 67.47
CA VAL A 205 -20.25 -4.13 66.12
C VAL A 205 -21.07 -3.22 65.22
N ILE A 206 -22.18 -2.67 65.71
CA ILE A 206 -23.00 -1.68 64.99
C ILE A 206 -22.16 -0.42 64.72
N ALA A 207 -21.43 0.12 65.70
CA ALA A 207 -20.58 1.30 65.49
C ALA A 207 -19.44 1.05 64.47
N ALA A 208 -18.89 -0.16 64.42
CA ALA A 208 -17.92 -0.55 63.39
C ALA A 208 -18.57 -0.66 62.00
N ILE A 209 -19.77 -1.24 61.91
CA ILE A 209 -20.55 -1.28 60.66
C ILE A 209 -20.89 0.12 60.17
N GLU A 210 -21.37 1.01 61.04
CA GLU A 210 -21.62 2.41 60.69
C GLU A 210 -20.35 3.10 60.17
N ASN A 211 -19.19 2.85 60.78
CA ASN A 211 -17.91 3.39 60.32
C ASN A 211 -17.57 2.90 58.91
N ILE A 212 -17.79 1.60 58.64
CA ILE A 212 -17.58 1.01 57.31
C ILE A 212 -18.48 1.67 56.27
N VAL A 213 -19.79 1.74 56.50
CA VAL A 213 -20.75 2.32 55.53
C VAL A 213 -20.50 3.82 55.28
N LYS A 214 -20.08 4.57 56.30
CA LYS A 214 -19.75 6.01 56.20
C LYS A 214 -18.46 6.27 55.42
N ASN A 215 -17.42 5.46 55.63
CA ASN A 215 -16.06 5.78 55.18
C ASN A 215 -15.57 4.95 53.99
N TYR A 216 -16.29 3.90 53.60
CA TYR A 216 -15.90 2.97 52.53
C TYR A 216 -17.01 2.82 51.49
N ASP A 217 -16.59 2.55 50.26
CA ASP A 217 -17.49 2.36 49.11
C ASP A 217 -17.87 0.87 48.94
N VAL A 218 -18.38 0.29 50.03
CA VAL A 218 -18.85 -1.10 50.05
C VAL A 218 -20.22 -1.21 49.37
N ALA A 219 -20.42 -2.27 48.59
CA ALA A 219 -21.72 -2.65 48.04
C ALA A 219 -22.65 -3.26 49.11
N GLY A 220 -22.09 -3.72 50.23
CA GLY A 220 -22.88 -4.31 51.31
C GLY A 220 -22.13 -4.61 52.60
N ILE A 221 -22.91 -5.03 53.59
CA ILE A 221 -22.49 -5.57 54.87
C ILE A 221 -23.00 -7.02 54.93
N HIS A 222 -22.09 -7.96 55.17
CA HIS A 222 -22.39 -9.39 55.22
C HIS A 222 -22.16 -9.95 56.62
N LEU A 223 -23.24 -10.29 57.31
CA LEU A 223 -23.26 -10.66 58.72
C LEU A 223 -23.04 -12.16 58.93
N ASP A 224 -21.96 -12.51 59.62
CA ASP A 224 -21.57 -13.88 59.96
C ASP A 224 -21.50 -14.05 61.48
N TYR A 225 -21.70 -15.28 61.94
CA TYR A 225 -21.91 -15.63 63.34
C TYR A 225 -23.04 -14.83 64.02
N ILE A 226 -24.08 -14.42 63.27
CA ILE A 226 -25.38 -13.97 63.81
C ILE A 226 -26.19 -15.18 64.32
N ARG A 227 -25.63 -15.89 65.30
CA ARG A 227 -26.23 -17.08 65.91
C ARG A 227 -25.61 -17.42 67.26
N TYR A 228 -26.33 -18.23 68.03
CA TYR A 228 -25.76 -19.00 69.13
C TYR A 228 -24.79 -20.10 68.64
N SER A 229 -24.00 -20.68 69.54
CA SER A 229 -22.92 -21.61 69.17
C SER A 229 -23.42 -22.92 68.53
N GLY A 230 -24.57 -23.43 68.98
CA GLY A 230 -25.11 -24.74 68.66
C GLY A 230 -25.42 -25.51 69.94
N VAL A 231 -25.19 -26.83 69.95
CA VAL A 231 -25.64 -27.71 71.05
C VAL A 231 -25.11 -27.32 72.44
N GLU A 232 -23.94 -26.67 72.54
CA GLU A 232 -23.38 -26.20 73.82
C GLU A 232 -24.13 -25.02 74.45
N SER A 233 -24.83 -24.16 73.66
CA SER A 233 -25.56 -23.00 74.21
C SER A 233 -26.72 -23.42 75.12
N LYS A 234 -27.20 -24.67 75.01
CA LYS A 234 -28.22 -25.27 75.89
C LYS A 234 -27.85 -25.27 77.37
N ASN A 235 -26.57 -25.11 77.71
CA ASN A 235 -26.10 -25.00 79.09
C ASN A 235 -26.11 -23.56 79.64
N GLN A 236 -26.44 -22.56 78.81
CA GLN A 236 -26.58 -21.16 79.24
C GLN A 236 -28.03 -20.86 79.64
N ALA A 237 -28.20 -20.13 80.76
CA ALA A 237 -29.53 -19.92 81.37
C ALA A 237 -30.54 -19.20 80.45
N ALA A 238 -30.08 -18.32 79.55
CA ALA A 238 -30.91 -17.62 78.58
C ALA A 238 -31.56 -18.56 77.54
N TYR A 239 -30.97 -19.73 77.27
CA TYR A 239 -31.37 -20.61 76.16
C TYR A 239 -32.42 -21.66 76.57
N GLN A 240 -32.56 -21.98 77.86
CA GLN A 240 -33.09 -23.28 78.27
C GLN A 240 -34.59 -23.52 78.08
N ASN A 241 -35.42 -22.47 77.95
CA ASN A 241 -36.89 -22.62 77.90
C ASN A 241 -37.62 -21.65 76.93
N ASN A 242 -36.92 -20.88 76.09
CA ASN A 242 -37.57 -19.86 75.27
C ASN A 242 -36.88 -19.65 73.90
N GLU A 243 -37.22 -20.50 72.93
CA GLU A 243 -36.77 -20.43 71.53
C GLU A 243 -37.14 -19.08 70.87
N THR A 244 -38.31 -18.53 71.22
CA THR A 244 -38.76 -17.20 70.75
C THR A 244 -37.85 -16.08 71.26
N ALA A 245 -37.38 -16.12 72.51
CA ALA A 245 -36.44 -15.12 73.02
C ALA A 245 -35.07 -15.19 72.34
N ALA A 246 -34.54 -16.40 72.10
CA ALA A 246 -33.30 -16.59 71.37
C ALA A 246 -33.40 -16.07 69.93
N THR A 247 -34.50 -16.41 69.22
CA THR A 247 -34.77 -15.93 67.87
C THR A 247 -34.95 -14.42 67.82
N ASN A 248 -35.75 -13.85 68.73
CA ASN A 248 -35.95 -12.39 68.81
C ASN A 248 -34.63 -11.64 69.08
N ALA A 249 -33.72 -12.17 69.92
CA ALA A 249 -32.43 -11.53 70.18
C ALA A 249 -31.58 -11.41 68.89
N VAL A 250 -31.47 -12.50 68.12
CA VAL A 250 -30.76 -12.52 66.84
C VAL A 250 -31.46 -11.62 65.81
N THR A 251 -32.77 -11.76 65.64
CA THR A 251 -33.54 -10.99 64.65
C THR A 251 -33.48 -9.49 64.93
N SER A 252 -33.68 -9.06 66.18
CA SER A 252 -33.63 -7.63 66.52
C SER A 252 -32.22 -7.04 66.46
N PHE A 253 -31.15 -7.84 66.57
CA PHE A 253 -29.79 -7.37 66.24
C PHE A 253 -29.67 -7.08 64.74
N VAL A 254 -30.16 -7.98 63.89
CA VAL A 254 -30.15 -7.79 62.43
C VAL A 254 -31.05 -6.61 62.01
N GLU A 255 -32.22 -6.43 62.63
CA GLU A 255 -33.08 -5.24 62.50
C GLU A 255 -32.33 -3.94 62.86
N ARG A 256 -31.57 -3.91 63.96
CA ARG A 256 -30.74 -2.76 64.36
C ARG A 256 -29.65 -2.48 63.33
N VAL A 257 -28.95 -3.51 62.85
CA VAL A 257 -27.92 -3.36 61.80
C VAL A 257 -28.54 -2.86 60.50
N TYR A 258 -29.65 -3.46 60.04
CA TYR A 258 -30.35 -3.05 58.82
C TYR A 258 -30.76 -1.58 58.90
N SER A 259 -31.39 -1.18 60.01
CA SER A 259 -31.77 0.21 60.27
C SER A 259 -30.57 1.16 60.26
N ALA A 260 -29.46 0.78 60.88
CA ALA A 260 -28.23 1.59 60.91
C ALA A 260 -27.59 1.75 59.52
N VAL A 261 -27.49 0.67 58.73
CA VAL A 261 -26.94 0.70 57.36
C VAL A 261 -27.82 1.57 56.46
N LYS A 262 -29.13 1.29 56.39
CA LYS A 262 -30.06 2.00 55.50
C LYS A 262 -30.28 3.46 55.88
N ALA A 263 -30.04 3.84 57.14
CA ALA A 263 -30.04 5.24 57.58
C ALA A 263 -28.80 6.04 57.11
N ILE A 264 -27.72 5.37 56.68
CA ILE A 264 -26.49 6.00 56.17
C ILE A 264 -26.45 5.95 54.63
N LYS A 265 -26.70 4.77 54.05
CA LYS A 265 -26.76 4.51 52.60
C LYS A 265 -27.85 3.46 52.34
N GLN A 266 -28.92 3.82 51.62
CA GLN A 266 -30.04 2.89 51.34
C GLN A 266 -29.68 1.79 50.33
N ASP A 267 -28.76 2.11 49.44
CA ASP A 267 -28.21 1.30 48.36
C ASP A 267 -27.16 0.26 48.81
N VAL A 268 -26.67 0.36 50.05
CA VAL A 268 -25.77 -0.65 50.62
C VAL A 268 -26.58 -1.86 51.10
N ALA A 269 -26.24 -3.04 50.59
CA ALA A 269 -26.85 -4.31 50.98
C ALA A 269 -26.61 -4.65 52.46
N VAL A 270 -27.54 -5.39 53.03
CA VAL A 270 -27.35 -6.15 54.27
C VAL A 270 -27.73 -7.60 53.98
N SER A 271 -26.75 -8.48 54.04
CA SER A 271 -26.93 -9.92 53.89
C SER A 271 -26.40 -10.67 55.10
N ALA A 272 -26.77 -11.95 55.27
CA ALA A 272 -26.29 -12.73 56.40
C ALA A 272 -26.06 -14.20 56.07
N ALA A 273 -25.04 -14.78 56.70
CA ALA A 273 -24.73 -16.20 56.67
C ALA A 273 -25.64 -16.96 57.64
N VAL A 274 -26.50 -17.82 57.09
CA VAL A 274 -27.43 -18.67 57.85
C VAL A 274 -27.08 -20.16 57.74
N MET A 275 -27.30 -20.90 58.83
CA MET A 275 -27.03 -22.34 58.90
C MET A 275 -28.06 -23.16 58.09
N PRO A 276 -27.72 -24.37 57.61
CA PRO A 276 -28.53 -25.13 56.66
C PRO A 276 -29.59 -26.08 57.27
N GLU A 277 -29.70 -26.24 58.60
CA GLU A 277 -30.51 -27.30 59.23
C GLU A 277 -32.05 -27.08 59.19
N GLY A 278 -32.54 -26.17 58.35
CA GLY A 278 -33.96 -26.04 58.04
C GLY A 278 -34.82 -25.71 59.27
N SER A 279 -35.88 -26.50 59.50
CA SER A 279 -36.87 -26.24 60.55
C SER A 279 -36.36 -26.32 62.00
N VAL A 280 -35.11 -26.73 62.23
CA VAL A 280 -34.48 -26.71 63.57
C VAL A 280 -33.42 -25.62 63.72
N ASN A 281 -33.26 -24.72 62.73
CA ASN A 281 -32.28 -23.64 62.78
C ASN A 281 -32.57 -22.63 63.91
N ALA A 282 -33.83 -22.21 64.07
CA ALA A 282 -34.28 -21.37 65.19
C ALA A 282 -33.93 -22.00 66.55
N LYS A 283 -34.29 -23.28 66.72
CA LYS A 283 -34.04 -24.10 67.92
C LYS A 283 -32.58 -24.30 68.30
N TYR A 284 -31.63 -24.28 67.37
CA TYR A 284 -30.21 -24.53 67.66
C TYR A 284 -29.30 -23.31 67.55
N TYR A 285 -29.72 -22.29 66.81
CA TYR A 285 -28.88 -21.16 66.44
C TYR A 285 -29.56 -19.80 66.68
N GLY A 286 -30.86 -19.77 66.95
CA GLY A 286 -31.65 -18.52 67.01
C GLY A 286 -31.94 -17.92 65.63
N GLN A 287 -31.73 -18.69 64.55
CA GLN A 287 -31.94 -18.22 63.18
C GLN A 287 -33.25 -18.78 62.61
N ASP A 288 -34.31 -17.96 62.62
CA ASP A 288 -35.52 -18.20 61.84
C ASP A 288 -35.42 -17.47 60.50
N TYR A 289 -35.63 -18.19 59.39
CA TYR A 289 -35.44 -17.63 58.05
C TYR A 289 -36.46 -16.54 57.72
N SER A 290 -37.72 -16.69 58.14
CA SER A 290 -38.80 -15.74 57.85
C SER A 290 -38.73 -14.49 58.73
N ALA A 291 -38.22 -14.61 59.96
CA ALA A 291 -37.93 -13.49 60.84
C ALA A 291 -36.72 -12.67 60.33
N LEU A 292 -35.64 -13.34 59.90
CA LEU A 292 -34.45 -12.69 59.36
C LEU A 292 -34.68 -12.05 57.98
N ALA A 293 -35.48 -12.67 57.11
CA ALA A 293 -35.77 -12.19 55.77
C ALA A 293 -36.34 -10.76 55.70
N GLN A 294 -37.01 -10.30 56.77
CA GLN A 294 -37.58 -8.95 56.86
C GLN A 294 -36.52 -7.83 57.01
N TYR A 295 -35.27 -8.19 57.35
CA TYR A 295 -34.19 -7.27 57.67
C TYR A 295 -32.89 -7.60 56.91
N LEU A 296 -33.02 -8.25 55.75
CA LEU A 296 -31.94 -8.62 54.84
C LEU A 296 -32.38 -8.37 53.40
N ASP A 297 -31.51 -7.77 52.58
CA ASP A 297 -31.75 -7.61 51.14
C ASP A 297 -31.54 -8.94 50.40
N PHE A 298 -30.69 -9.83 50.93
CA PHE A 298 -30.58 -11.24 50.55
C PHE A 298 -29.97 -12.10 51.67
N MET A 299 -30.28 -13.40 51.68
CA MET A 299 -29.76 -14.39 52.62
C MET A 299 -28.67 -15.23 51.97
N VAL A 300 -27.67 -15.71 52.74
CA VAL A 300 -26.65 -16.63 52.22
C VAL A 300 -26.62 -17.91 53.07
N ALA A 301 -27.06 -19.04 52.50
CA ALA A 301 -27.21 -20.30 53.23
C ALA A 301 -25.93 -21.15 53.17
N MET A 302 -25.33 -21.50 54.31
CA MET A 302 -24.07 -22.27 54.38
C MET A 302 -24.30 -23.78 54.16
N VAL A 303 -24.63 -24.18 52.93
CA VAL A 303 -24.98 -25.56 52.54
C VAL A 303 -23.71 -26.38 52.25
N TYR A 304 -22.83 -26.45 53.24
CA TYR A 304 -21.48 -27.02 53.14
C TYR A 304 -21.49 -28.55 53.17
N LYS A 305 -21.91 -29.19 52.06
CA LYS A 305 -22.21 -30.64 51.96
C LYS A 305 -21.13 -31.56 52.56
N GLY A 306 -19.86 -31.17 52.48
CA GLY A 306 -18.73 -31.89 53.03
C GLY A 306 -18.81 -32.09 54.54
N ASN A 307 -19.07 -31.01 55.28
CA ASN A 307 -19.26 -31.05 56.74
C ASN A 307 -20.45 -31.90 57.19
N TYR A 308 -21.44 -32.15 56.32
CA TYR A 308 -22.62 -32.97 56.60
C TYR A 308 -22.53 -34.39 56.00
N ASN A 309 -21.39 -34.75 55.39
CA ASN A 309 -21.20 -36.00 54.64
C ASN A 309 -22.33 -36.25 53.62
N ALA A 310 -22.69 -35.19 52.88
CA ALA A 310 -23.88 -35.12 52.02
C ALA A 310 -23.50 -34.94 50.53
N THR A 311 -24.49 -35.07 49.65
CA THR A 311 -24.32 -35.03 48.19
C THR A 311 -24.91 -33.74 47.58
N SER A 312 -24.63 -33.47 46.31
CA SER A 312 -25.25 -32.36 45.57
C SER A 312 -26.78 -32.40 45.59
N ALA A 313 -27.40 -33.58 45.65
CA ALA A 313 -28.86 -33.69 45.80
C ALA A 313 -29.36 -33.08 47.13
N TRP A 314 -28.58 -33.17 48.21
CA TRP A 314 -28.84 -32.49 49.48
C TRP A 314 -28.60 -30.99 49.41
N VAL A 315 -27.64 -30.54 48.58
CA VAL A 315 -27.47 -29.09 48.28
C VAL A 315 -28.75 -28.54 47.67
N GLY A 316 -29.32 -29.25 46.69
CA GLY A 316 -30.59 -28.88 46.05
C GLY A 316 -31.78 -28.85 47.01
N THR A 317 -32.04 -29.93 47.75
CA THR A 317 -33.21 -29.98 48.65
C THR A 317 -33.12 -29.00 49.83
N THR A 318 -31.92 -28.78 50.37
CA THR A 318 -31.68 -27.77 51.42
C THR A 318 -31.88 -26.36 50.88
N THR A 319 -31.38 -26.07 49.67
CA THR A 319 -31.60 -24.79 48.98
C THR A 319 -33.10 -24.51 48.81
N ALA A 320 -33.84 -25.45 48.20
CA ALA A 320 -35.28 -25.31 47.97
C ALA A 320 -36.07 -25.11 49.27
N TYR A 321 -35.67 -25.77 50.36
CA TYR A 321 -36.29 -25.55 51.67
C TYR A 321 -36.10 -24.11 52.15
N ILE A 322 -34.87 -23.57 52.12
CA ILE A 322 -34.58 -22.23 52.65
C ILE A 322 -35.23 -21.15 51.77
N VAL A 323 -35.19 -21.30 50.44
CA VAL A 323 -35.92 -20.43 49.48
C VAL A 323 -37.41 -20.35 49.83
N ALA A 324 -38.05 -21.48 50.13
CA ALA A 324 -39.46 -21.53 50.51
C ALA A 324 -39.78 -20.89 51.88
N HIS A 325 -38.78 -20.65 52.75
CA HIS A 325 -38.95 -20.06 54.08
C HIS A 325 -38.32 -18.65 54.23
N ALA A 326 -37.73 -18.11 53.16
CA ALA A 326 -37.17 -16.75 53.12
C ALA A 326 -38.21 -15.65 52.77
N ASN A 327 -39.50 -15.98 52.76
CA ASN A 327 -40.60 -15.02 52.54
C ASN A 327 -40.48 -14.15 51.26
N GLY A 328 -39.80 -14.65 50.23
CA GLY A 328 -39.54 -13.93 48.97
C GLY A 328 -38.22 -13.14 48.92
N THR A 329 -37.52 -12.99 50.05
CA THR A 329 -36.16 -12.44 50.07
C THR A 329 -35.20 -13.38 49.33
N PRO A 330 -34.34 -12.89 48.40
CA PRO A 330 -33.39 -13.72 47.65
C PRO A 330 -32.50 -14.59 48.54
N VAL A 331 -32.21 -15.82 48.10
CA VAL A 331 -31.40 -16.80 48.84
C VAL A 331 -30.26 -17.30 47.98
N VAL A 332 -29.03 -16.97 48.38
CA VAL A 332 -27.77 -17.35 47.73
C VAL A 332 -27.21 -18.59 48.43
N THR A 333 -26.99 -19.69 47.72
CA THR A 333 -26.45 -20.90 48.34
C THR A 333 -24.94 -20.80 48.49
N GLY A 334 -24.48 -20.71 49.73
CA GLY A 334 -23.09 -20.84 50.13
C GLY A 334 -22.60 -22.29 49.99
N LEU A 335 -21.56 -22.49 49.19
CA LEU A 335 -20.99 -23.78 48.85
C LEU A 335 -19.55 -23.89 49.36
N GLN A 336 -19.22 -25.05 49.93
CA GLN A 336 -17.86 -25.36 50.39
C GLN A 336 -17.01 -25.77 49.19
N THR A 337 -15.85 -25.12 49.00
CA THR A 337 -14.98 -25.36 47.84
C THR A 337 -13.96 -26.47 48.08
N TYR A 338 -13.97 -27.07 49.27
CA TYR A 338 -13.06 -28.09 49.77
C TYR A 338 -13.84 -29.19 50.53
N LYS A 339 -13.23 -30.36 50.74
CA LYS A 339 -13.97 -31.57 51.19
C LYS A 339 -14.67 -31.47 52.54
N ASN A 340 -14.09 -30.79 53.53
CA ASN A 340 -14.70 -30.45 54.84
C ASN A 340 -13.69 -29.68 55.71
N ASP A 341 -14.11 -29.14 56.85
CA ASP A 341 -13.24 -28.34 57.74
C ASP A 341 -12.07 -29.11 58.41
N THR A 342 -11.97 -30.44 58.24
CA THR A 342 -10.81 -31.24 58.65
C THR A 342 -9.94 -31.75 57.49
N ASP A 343 -10.43 -31.68 56.25
CA ASP A 343 -9.68 -31.98 55.02
C ASP A 343 -9.91 -30.84 54.02
N THR A 344 -9.00 -29.86 54.04
CA THR A 344 -9.04 -28.67 53.18
C THR A 344 -8.55 -28.92 51.75
N THR A 345 -8.49 -30.17 51.29
CA THR A 345 -8.30 -30.45 49.85
C THR A 345 -9.46 -29.84 49.06
N PRO A 346 -9.21 -29.03 48.01
CA PRO A 346 -10.27 -28.53 47.12
C PRO A 346 -11.12 -29.65 46.52
N LEU A 347 -12.39 -29.37 46.27
CA LEU A 347 -13.24 -30.15 45.37
C LEU A 347 -12.81 -29.89 43.92
N SER A 348 -13.03 -30.84 43.00
CA SER A 348 -12.72 -30.59 41.59
C SER A 348 -13.64 -29.53 41.00
N ALA A 349 -13.14 -28.76 40.03
CA ALA A 349 -13.90 -27.77 39.27
C ALA A 349 -15.26 -28.30 38.82
N SER A 350 -15.29 -29.48 38.21
CA SER A 350 -16.49 -30.17 37.75
C SER A 350 -17.50 -30.52 38.85
N GLU A 351 -17.04 -30.84 40.07
CA GLU A 351 -17.92 -31.13 41.21
C GLU A 351 -18.52 -29.84 41.77
N LEU A 352 -17.71 -28.77 41.89
CA LEU A 352 -18.15 -27.46 42.36
C LEU A 352 -19.12 -26.79 41.37
N ILE A 353 -18.89 -26.94 40.06
CA ILE A 353 -19.79 -26.48 39.00
C ILE A 353 -21.13 -27.23 39.04
N ASN A 354 -21.11 -28.54 39.30
CA ASN A 354 -22.34 -29.30 39.49
C ASN A 354 -23.12 -28.82 40.73
N ASP A 355 -22.44 -28.47 41.83
CA ASP A 355 -23.10 -27.93 43.02
C ASP A 355 -23.72 -26.54 42.78
N THR A 356 -23.06 -25.63 42.05
CA THR A 356 -23.63 -24.31 41.70
C THR A 356 -24.85 -24.45 40.79
N GLN A 357 -24.78 -25.33 39.79
CA GLN A 357 -25.90 -25.64 38.91
C GLN A 357 -27.09 -26.25 39.65
N VAL A 358 -26.84 -27.17 40.60
CA VAL A 358 -27.91 -27.79 41.41
C VAL A 358 -28.52 -26.79 42.40
N ALA A 359 -27.76 -25.86 42.97
CA ALA A 359 -28.30 -24.79 43.81
C ALA A 359 -29.24 -23.86 43.02
N ILE A 360 -28.77 -23.32 41.89
CA ILE A 360 -29.57 -22.44 41.01
C ILE A 360 -30.82 -23.20 40.51
N GLY A 361 -30.66 -24.45 40.08
CA GLY A 361 -31.76 -25.32 39.64
C GLY A 361 -32.80 -25.67 40.71
N ASN A 362 -32.52 -25.38 41.99
CA ASN A 362 -33.45 -25.52 43.12
C ASN A 362 -33.93 -24.16 43.67
N GLY A 363 -33.79 -23.09 42.88
CA GLY A 363 -34.35 -21.77 43.18
C GLY A 363 -33.41 -20.81 43.93
N SER A 364 -32.11 -21.14 44.06
CA SER A 364 -31.16 -20.15 44.59
C SER A 364 -30.96 -18.99 43.64
N SER A 365 -30.88 -17.79 44.20
CA SER A 365 -30.55 -16.52 43.56
C SER A 365 -29.06 -16.39 43.20
N GLY A 366 -28.44 -17.48 42.75
CA GLY A 366 -27.00 -17.61 42.48
C GLY A 366 -26.29 -18.57 43.44
N TYR A 367 -25.06 -18.24 43.87
CA TYR A 367 -24.24 -19.03 44.79
C TYR A 367 -23.15 -18.18 45.46
N ALA A 368 -22.56 -18.66 46.56
CA ALA A 368 -21.41 -18.04 47.20
C ALA A 368 -20.32 -19.08 47.51
N LEU A 369 -19.08 -18.87 47.05
CA LEU A 369 -18.01 -19.86 47.20
C LEU A 369 -17.20 -19.63 48.49
N PHE A 370 -17.20 -20.63 49.39
CA PHE A 370 -16.40 -20.65 50.62
C PHE A 370 -15.22 -21.62 50.45
N ARG A 371 -14.02 -21.16 50.08
CA ARG A 371 -13.59 -19.75 49.96
C ARG A 371 -12.45 -19.58 48.95
N TYR A 372 -12.19 -18.33 48.54
CA TYR A 372 -11.26 -17.96 47.45
C TYR A 372 -9.97 -18.79 47.38
N GLY A 373 -9.15 -18.79 48.45
CA GLY A 373 -7.87 -19.50 48.48
C GLY A 373 -7.93 -21.03 48.57
N LEU A 374 -9.12 -21.64 48.45
CA LEU A 374 -9.38 -23.08 48.46
C LEU A 374 -10.27 -23.52 47.28
N ILE A 375 -10.30 -22.75 46.20
CA ILE A 375 -10.95 -23.11 44.92
C ILE A 375 -9.93 -23.82 44.02
N ASP A 376 -10.36 -24.87 43.31
CA ASP A 376 -9.57 -25.49 42.23
C ASP A 376 -9.33 -24.48 41.10
N GLU A 377 -8.06 -24.24 40.72
CA GLU A 377 -7.67 -23.30 39.65
C GLU A 377 -8.38 -23.60 38.31
N ASN A 378 -8.76 -24.86 38.07
CA ASN A 378 -9.52 -25.25 36.90
C ASN A 378 -10.96 -24.69 36.91
N PHE A 379 -11.54 -24.36 38.07
CA PHE A 379 -12.89 -23.78 38.18
C PHE A 379 -13.00 -22.50 37.36
N TYR A 380 -12.12 -21.53 37.58
CA TYR A 380 -12.14 -20.24 36.87
C TYR A 380 -11.99 -20.44 35.35
N ASN A 381 -11.20 -21.43 34.93
CA ASN A 381 -11.02 -21.77 33.51
C ASN A 381 -12.25 -22.49 32.92
N GLU A 382 -12.88 -23.40 33.66
CA GLU A 382 -14.08 -24.13 33.22
C GLU A 382 -15.31 -23.22 33.17
N VAL A 383 -15.54 -22.32 34.14
CA VAL A 383 -16.65 -21.34 34.09
C VAL A 383 -16.36 -20.08 33.27
N ALA A 384 -15.13 -19.89 32.77
CA ALA A 384 -14.78 -18.73 31.95
C ALA A 384 -15.70 -18.58 30.72
N LYS A 385 -16.21 -17.37 30.46
CA LYS A 385 -17.10 -17.11 29.31
C LYS A 385 -16.49 -17.56 27.98
N LEU A 386 -17.25 -18.36 27.23
CA LEU A 386 -16.92 -18.70 25.84
C LEU A 386 -17.01 -17.42 24.98
N THR A 387 -15.93 -17.09 24.26
CA THR A 387 -15.84 -15.89 23.43
C THR A 387 -15.20 -16.21 22.07
N VAL A 388 -15.48 -15.37 21.07
CA VAL A 388 -14.79 -15.42 19.76
C VAL A 388 -13.47 -14.65 19.86
N THR A 389 -12.37 -15.32 19.56
CA THR A 389 -11.01 -14.78 19.57
C THR A 389 -10.55 -14.33 18.17
N ALA A 390 -11.04 -14.97 17.11
CA ALA A 390 -10.78 -14.55 15.72
C ALA A 390 -11.93 -14.92 14.77
N VAL A 391 -12.03 -14.22 13.65
CA VAL A 391 -12.92 -14.54 12.53
C VAL A 391 -12.23 -14.20 11.20
N ASP A 392 -12.37 -15.07 10.21
CA ASP A 392 -11.88 -14.88 8.85
C ASP A 392 -13.01 -15.19 7.83
N PRO A 393 -13.54 -14.20 7.09
CA PRO A 393 -13.08 -12.81 6.99
C PRO A 393 -13.17 -12.01 8.29
N VAL A 394 -12.14 -11.19 8.55
CA VAL A 394 -12.14 -10.25 9.67
C VAL A 394 -13.35 -9.30 9.61
N ASN A 395 -13.88 -8.92 10.77
CA ASN A 395 -15.14 -8.20 10.83
C ASN A 395 -15.06 -6.84 10.11
N ASN A 396 -16.01 -6.62 9.19
CA ASN A 396 -16.11 -5.51 8.22
C ASN A 396 -15.12 -5.56 7.04
N ALA A 397 -14.48 -6.70 6.76
CA ALA A 397 -13.63 -6.86 5.57
C ALA A 397 -14.39 -6.61 4.26
N VAL A 398 -13.66 -6.15 3.25
CA VAL A 398 -14.14 -5.86 1.89
C VAL A 398 -13.29 -6.57 0.85
N SER A 399 -13.76 -6.61 -0.40
CA SER A 399 -13.09 -7.29 -1.52
C SER A 399 -12.82 -8.79 -1.28
N ILE A 400 -13.66 -9.44 -0.48
CA ILE A 400 -13.55 -10.86 -0.16
C ILE A 400 -13.89 -11.72 -1.38
N ALA A 401 -13.14 -12.80 -1.58
CA ALA A 401 -13.37 -13.71 -2.70
C ALA A 401 -14.74 -14.42 -2.59
N VAL A 402 -15.40 -14.66 -3.72
CA VAL A 402 -16.76 -15.25 -3.73
C VAL A 402 -16.81 -16.73 -3.37
N ASP A 403 -15.67 -17.42 -3.34
CA ASP A 403 -15.50 -18.80 -2.90
C ASP A 403 -15.09 -18.93 -1.42
N LYS A 404 -15.15 -17.84 -0.66
CA LYS A 404 -14.68 -17.78 0.73
C LYS A 404 -15.49 -18.67 1.68
N VAL A 405 -14.84 -19.73 2.15
CA VAL A 405 -15.18 -20.42 3.41
C VAL A 405 -14.87 -19.50 4.60
N ILE A 406 -15.78 -19.43 5.56
CA ILE A 406 -15.65 -18.57 6.74
C ILE A 406 -15.20 -19.41 7.93
N THR A 407 -14.26 -18.94 8.74
CA THR A 407 -13.85 -19.60 9.99
C THR A 407 -13.99 -18.66 11.18
N VAL A 408 -14.30 -19.23 12.34
CA VAL A 408 -14.44 -18.53 13.62
C VAL A 408 -13.72 -19.33 14.69
N THR A 409 -12.76 -18.71 15.37
CA THR A 409 -11.98 -19.32 16.44
C THR A 409 -12.45 -18.78 17.79
N PHE A 410 -12.53 -19.68 18.78
CA PHE A 410 -13.07 -19.42 20.10
C PHE A 410 -11.98 -19.49 21.19
N SER A 411 -12.30 -19.00 22.40
CA SER A 411 -11.41 -19.04 23.57
C SER A 411 -11.16 -20.44 24.13
N LYS A 412 -12.02 -21.41 23.81
CA LYS A 412 -11.99 -22.80 24.30
C LYS A 412 -12.28 -23.79 23.16
N PRO A 413 -11.99 -25.09 23.32
CA PRO A 413 -12.62 -26.14 22.52
C PRO A 413 -14.14 -26.08 22.63
N ILE A 414 -14.83 -26.32 21.52
CA ILE A 414 -16.27 -26.15 21.38
C ILE A 414 -16.98 -27.41 20.88
N GLN A 415 -18.29 -27.46 21.09
CA GLN A 415 -19.21 -28.48 20.58
C GLN A 415 -20.52 -27.83 20.06
N ASN A 416 -21.36 -28.63 19.40
CA ASN A 416 -22.65 -28.15 18.90
C ASN A 416 -23.58 -27.79 20.07
N GLY A 417 -24.15 -26.59 20.05
CA GLY A 417 -25.23 -26.20 20.95
C GLY A 417 -26.61 -26.54 20.38
N THR A 418 -27.66 -25.89 20.89
CA THR A 418 -29.06 -26.07 20.46
C THR A 418 -29.59 -24.94 19.56
N GLY A 419 -28.89 -23.82 19.48
CA GLY A 419 -29.17 -22.74 18.52
C GLY A 419 -28.72 -23.03 17.09
N TRP A 420 -28.94 -22.09 16.18
CA TRP A 420 -28.56 -22.19 14.76
C TRP A 420 -27.50 -21.16 14.35
N ILE A 421 -26.79 -21.45 13.26
CA ILE A 421 -25.83 -20.54 12.61
C ILE A 421 -26.39 -20.23 11.22
N GLU A 422 -26.34 -18.96 10.81
CA GLU A 422 -26.80 -18.57 9.48
C GLU A 422 -25.92 -17.49 8.84
N LEU A 423 -25.73 -17.61 7.54
CA LEU A 423 -25.10 -16.60 6.70
C LEU A 423 -26.20 -15.87 5.94
N VAL A 424 -26.36 -14.56 6.16
CA VAL A 424 -27.41 -13.75 5.49
C VAL A 424 -26.81 -12.63 4.67
N THR A 425 -27.47 -12.23 3.59
CA THR A 425 -27.17 -10.95 2.92
C THR A 425 -27.58 -9.77 3.80
N SER A 426 -27.08 -8.57 3.51
CA SER A 426 -27.57 -7.33 4.14
C SER A 426 -29.03 -6.97 3.82
N SER A 427 -29.70 -7.73 2.94
CA SER A 427 -31.16 -7.66 2.71
C SER A 427 -31.96 -8.68 3.52
N GLY A 428 -31.32 -9.43 4.43
CA GLY A 428 -31.97 -10.46 5.24
C GLY A 428 -32.24 -11.77 4.49
N THR A 429 -31.59 -12.00 3.34
CA THR A 429 -31.77 -13.23 2.56
C THR A 429 -30.77 -14.28 3.04
N VAL A 430 -31.25 -15.41 3.56
CA VAL A 430 -30.40 -16.52 4.01
C VAL A 430 -29.69 -17.16 2.81
N MET A 431 -28.37 -17.32 2.93
CA MET A 431 -27.56 -18.20 2.09
C MET A 431 -27.48 -19.57 2.77
N PRO A 432 -28.02 -20.65 2.16
CA PRO A 432 -27.68 -22.01 2.53
C PRO A 432 -26.17 -22.21 2.72
N SER A 433 -25.81 -22.73 3.90
CA SER A 433 -24.44 -23.02 4.32
C SER A 433 -24.44 -24.24 5.23
N SER A 434 -23.42 -25.08 5.12
CA SER A 434 -23.11 -26.10 6.12
C SER A 434 -22.06 -25.58 7.10
N TRP A 435 -21.92 -26.24 8.25
CA TRP A 435 -20.83 -25.95 9.19
C TRP A 435 -20.26 -27.21 9.82
N SER A 436 -19.04 -27.10 10.32
CA SER A 436 -18.32 -28.14 11.07
C SER A 436 -17.48 -27.53 12.18
N ILE A 437 -17.20 -28.33 13.21
CA ILE A 437 -16.38 -27.93 14.36
C ILE A 437 -15.11 -28.80 14.40
N SER A 438 -13.97 -28.17 14.69
CA SER A 438 -12.71 -28.85 14.98
C SER A 438 -11.96 -28.11 16.09
N GLY A 439 -11.83 -28.73 17.26
CA GLY A 439 -11.22 -28.11 18.44
C GLY A 439 -11.95 -26.83 18.84
N SER A 440 -11.24 -25.70 18.82
CA SER A 440 -11.78 -24.35 19.10
C SER A 440 -12.24 -23.59 17.85
N THR A 441 -12.35 -24.24 16.68
CA THR A 441 -12.69 -23.57 15.41
C THR A 441 -13.97 -24.11 14.79
N LEU A 442 -14.91 -23.20 14.55
CA LEU A 442 -16.08 -23.39 13.69
C LEU A 442 -15.70 -23.02 12.25
N THR A 443 -16.06 -23.86 11.29
CA THR A 443 -15.95 -23.59 9.85
C THR A 443 -17.35 -23.53 9.25
N VAL A 444 -17.67 -22.48 8.50
CA VAL A 444 -18.96 -22.27 7.83
C VAL A 444 -18.72 -22.17 6.32
N THR A 445 -19.33 -23.09 5.57
CA THR A 445 -19.13 -23.28 4.13
C THR A 445 -20.43 -22.94 3.38
N PRO A 446 -20.47 -21.86 2.60
CA PRO A 446 -21.59 -21.56 1.71
C PRO A 446 -21.86 -22.72 0.73
N SER A 447 -23.13 -23.08 0.52
CA SER A 447 -23.51 -24.19 -0.38
C SER A 447 -23.39 -23.86 -1.86
N SER A 448 -23.17 -22.58 -2.20
CA SER A 448 -22.82 -22.08 -3.53
C SER A 448 -21.81 -20.95 -3.39
N VAL A 449 -21.15 -20.57 -4.49
CA VAL A 449 -20.38 -19.32 -4.53
C VAL A 449 -21.27 -18.13 -4.16
N LEU A 450 -20.69 -17.17 -3.45
CA LEU A 450 -21.32 -15.92 -3.05
C LEU A 450 -21.50 -15.00 -4.26
N SER A 451 -22.40 -14.03 -4.16
CA SER A 451 -22.59 -13.01 -5.21
C SER A 451 -21.53 -11.92 -5.09
N TYR A 452 -21.05 -11.40 -6.22
CA TYR A 452 -20.11 -10.26 -6.28
C TYR A 452 -20.74 -8.96 -5.75
N GLY A 453 -19.96 -8.16 -5.03
CA GLY A 453 -20.36 -6.85 -4.47
C GLY A 453 -21.40 -6.91 -3.35
N VAL A 454 -21.73 -8.09 -2.84
CA VAL A 454 -22.77 -8.28 -1.82
C VAL A 454 -22.16 -8.29 -0.42
N LYS A 455 -22.83 -7.58 0.49
CA LYS A 455 -22.52 -7.58 1.92
C LYS A 455 -23.23 -8.75 2.60
N TYR A 456 -22.46 -9.55 3.32
CA TYR A 456 -22.92 -10.71 4.09
C TYR A 456 -22.70 -10.48 5.59
N LEU A 457 -23.55 -11.09 6.41
CA LEU A 457 -23.48 -11.14 7.86
C LEU A 457 -23.48 -12.63 8.27
N LEU A 458 -22.47 -13.04 9.04
CA LEU A 458 -22.50 -14.30 9.78
C LEU A 458 -23.16 -14.03 11.13
N LEU A 459 -24.25 -14.75 11.40
CA LEU A 459 -24.99 -14.74 12.66
C LEU A 459 -24.75 -16.07 13.37
N ILE A 460 -24.11 -16.01 14.54
CA ILE A 460 -24.03 -17.13 15.48
C ILE A 460 -24.93 -16.77 16.65
N HIS A 461 -26.11 -17.38 16.73
CA HIS A 461 -27.07 -17.08 17.80
C HIS A 461 -26.60 -17.62 19.16
N THR A 462 -27.18 -17.08 20.24
CA THR A 462 -26.85 -17.51 21.60
C THR A 462 -27.12 -19.01 21.75
N GLY A 463 -26.11 -19.75 22.22
CA GLY A 463 -26.22 -21.20 22.41
C GLY A 463 -26.25 -22.05 21.14
N SER A 464 -25.87 -21.52 19.97
CA SER A 464 -25.60 -22.34 18.76
C SER A 464 -24.29 -23.13 18.86
N VAL A 465 -23.40 -22.67 19.74
CA VAL A 465 -22.12 -23.30 20.08
C VAL A 465 -21.97 -23.26 21.59
N THR A 466 -21.51 -24.34 22.19
CA THR A 466 -21.14 -24.42 23.61
C THR A 466 -19.66 -24.80 23.76
N ASP A 467 -19.06 -24.52 24.92
CA ASP A 467 -17.82 -25.19 25.30
C ASP A 467 -18.10 -26.62 25.81
N LEU A 468 -17.04 -27.36 26.14
CA LEU A 468 -17.18 -28.75 26.61
C LEU A 468 -17.88 -28.88 27.98
N ALA A 469 -17.94 -27.81 28.78
CA ALA A 469 -18.69 -27.76 30.04
C ALA A 469 -20.17 -27.34 29.84
N GLY A 470 -20.56 -27.00 28.60
CA GLY A 470 -21.93 -26.62 28.24
C GLY A 470 -22.19 -25.10 28.27
N ASN A 471 -21.17 -24.27 28.50
CA ASN A 471 -21.34 -22.81 28.52
C ASN A 471 -21.65 -22.29 27.11
N ASN A 472 -22.79 -21.62 26.95
CA ASN A 472 -23.23 -21.07 25.67
C ASN A 472 -22.36 -19.90 25.20
N ILE A 473 -22.10 -19.82 23.88
CA ILE A 473 -21.65 -18.57 23.25
C ILE A 473 -22.74 -17.50 23.41
N ALA A 474 -22.34 -16.27 23.73
CA ALA A 474 -23.20 -15.09 23.62
C ALA A 474 -23.32 -14.65 22.15
N GLY A 475 -24.53 -14.36 21.67
CA GLY A 475 -24.83 -14.10 20.26
C GLY A 475 -23.83 -13.16 19.56
N TYR A 476 -23.20 -13.65 18.50
CA TYR A 476 -22.07 -13.02 17.81
C TYR A 476 -22.39 -12.70 16.35
N VAL A 477 -21.94 -11.53 15.88
CA VAL A 477 -22.18 -11.05 14.52
C VAL A 477 -20.89 -10.54 13.87
N SER A 478 -20.44 -11.23 12.83
CA SER A 478 -19.41 -10.72 11.91
C SER A 478 -20.06 -10.33 10.57
N ARG A 479 -19.44 -9.43 9.83
CA ARG A 479 -19.90 -9.03 8.48
C ARG A 479 -18.74 -8.81 7.53
N PHE A 480 -18.96 -9.07 6.25
CA PHE A 480 -17.96 -8.83 5.20
C PHE A 480 -18.64 -8.47 3.88
N THR A 481 -17.88 -7.97 2.91
CA THR A 481 -18.37 -7.64 1.56
C THR A 481 -17.51 -8.34 0.53
N THR A 482 -18.12 -9.05 -0.41
CA THR A 482 -17.41 -9.70 -1.51
C THR A 482 -16.86 -8.68 -2.51
N SER A 483 -15.87 -9.09 -3.29
CA SER A 483 -15.34 -8.30 -4.40
C SER A 483 -16.43 -7.96 -5.41
N THR A 484 -16.37 -6.75 -5.98
CA THR A 484 -17.16 -6.36 -7.15
C THR A 484 -16.54 -6.83 -8.47
N ASP A 485 -15.30 -7.32 -8.43
CA ASP A 485 -14.57 -7.76 -9.62
C ASP A 485 -14.93 -9.20 -10.01
N SER A 486 -15.50 -9.36 -11.20
CA SER A 486 -15.87 -10.65 -11.81
C SER A 486 -15.05 -10.95 -13.07
N THR A 487 -13.87 -10.34 -13.21
CA THR A 487 -13.00 -10.48 -14.39
C THR A 487 -12.00 -11.61 -14.18
N ALA A 488 -11.90 -12.54 -15.13
CA ALA A 488 -10.92 -13.61 -15.03
C ALA A 488 -9.52 -13.15 -15.51
N PRO A 489 -8.43 -13.51 -14.81
CA PRO A 489 -7.09 -13.15 -15.23
C PRO A 489 -6.73 -13.82 -16.56
N THR A 490 -6.13 -13.04 -17.46
CA THR A 490 -5.74 -13.41 -18.82
C THR A 490 -4.23 -13.24 -19.01
N VAL A 491 -3.60 -14.11 -19.82
CA VAL A 491 -2.16 -14.00 -20.11
C VAL A 491 -1.91 -12.84 -21.07
N LYS A 492 -1.15 -11.83 -20.62
CA LYS A 492 -0.64 -10.72 -21.45
C LYS A 492 0.63 -11.11 -22.18
N THR A 493 1.60 -11.73 -21.50
CA THR A 493 2.87 -12.18 -22.11
C THR A 493 3.38 -13.48 -21.50
N VAL A 494 4.26 -14.17 -22.22
CA VAL A 494 5.06 -15.29 -21.72
C VAL A 494 6.49 -15.16 -22.24
N ASP A 495 7.45 -15.46 -21.38
CA ASP A 495 8.89 -15.49 -21.66
C ASP A 495 9.45 -16.85 -21.17
N PRO A 496 9.96 -17.74 -22.04
CA PRO A 496 10.15 -17.57 -23.48
C PRO A 496 8.83 -17.43 -24.24
N ALA A 497 8.84 -16.62 -25.31
CA ALA A 497 7.67 -16.37 -26.14
C ALA A 497 7.07 -17.66 -26.73
N ASN A 498 5.76 -17.68 -26.97
CA ASN A 498 5.10 -18.88 -27.47
C ASN A 498 5.60 -19.25 -28.88
N ASN A 499 6.06 -20.49 -29.03
CA ASN A 499 6.82 -21.06 -30.14
C ASN A 499 8.26 -20.54 -30.32
N ALA A 500 8.87 -19.95 -29.28
CA ALA A 500 10.29 -19.61 -29.31
C ALA A 500 11.16 -20.86 -29.53
N VAL A 501 12.14 -20.74 -30.42
CA VAL A 501 13.26 -21.67 -30.58
C VAL A 501 14.50 -21.10 -29.90
N ASN A 502 15.59 -21.85 -29.87
CA ASN A 502 16.89 -21.39 -29.36
C ASN A 502 16.82 -20.88 -27.90
N VAL A 503 15.99 -21.54 -27.08
CA VAL A 503 15.82 -21.20 -25.67
C VAL A 503 16.95 -21.81 -24.85
N ALA A 504 17.50 -21.04 -23.91
CA ALA A 504 18.54 -21.49 -23.01
C ALA A 504 18.07 -22.67 -22.13
N ALA A 505 18.94 -23.64 -21.90
CA ALA A 505 18.62 -24.87 -21.17
C ALA A 505 18.34 -24.67 -19.67
N ASP A 506 18.74 -23.51 -19.13
CA ASP A 506 18.53 -23.03 -17.76
C ASP A 506 17.39 -21.98 -17.66
N LYS A 507 16.60 -21.78 -18.73
CA LYS A 507 15.57 -20.73 -18.81
C LYS A 507 14.43 -20.94 -17.80
N VAL A 508 14.33 -20.01 -16.85
CA VAL A 508 13.13 -19.75 -16.05
C VAL A 508 12.00 -19.22 -16.95
N ILE A 509 10.80 -19.76 -16.82
CA ILE A 509 9.61 -19.37 -17.58
C ILE A 509 8.79 -18.38 -16.76
N ASN A 510 8.50 -17.21 -17.31
CA ASN A 510 7.64 -16.20 -16.67
C ASN A 510 6.39 -15.95 -17.51
N VAL A 511 5.22 -15.90 -16.87
CA VAL A 511 3.92 -15.62 -17.48
C VAL A 511 3.29 -14.43 -16.78
N THR A 512 3.02 -13.36 -17.52
CA THR A 512 2.48 -12.11 -16.99
C THR A 512 0.99 -12.01 -17.30
N PHE A 513 0.18 -11.74 -16.29
CA PHE A 513 -1.28 -11.68 -16.36
C PHE A 513 -1.82 -10.25 -16.45
N SER A 514 -3.12 -10.14 -16.76
CA SER A 514 -3.84 -8.87 -16.84
C SER A 514 -3.82 -8.08 -15.53
N GLU A 515 -4.01 -8.77 -14.41
CA GLU A 515 -4.02 -8.25 -13.03
C GLU A 515 -3.24 -9.15 -12.05
N ALA A 516 -3.22 -8.78 -10.76
CA ALA A 516 -2.54 -9.53 -9.71
C ALA A 516 -3.21 -10.89 -9.44
N ILE A 517 -2.38 -11.92 -9.26
CA ILE A 517 -2.80 -13.32 -9.11
C ILE A 517 -2.32 -13.96 -7.80
N LYS A 518 -3.03 -15.01 -7.39
CA LYS A 518 -2.70 -15.92 -6.29
C LYS A 518 -2.81 -17.38 -6.76
N ALA A 519 -2.19 -18.31 -6.04
CA ALA A 519 -2.37 -19.74 -6.26
C ALA A 519 -3.85 -20.14 -6.18
N GLY A 520 -4.31 -20.96 -7.13
CA GLY A 520 -5.66 -21.52 -7.16
C GLY A 520 -5.69 -23.00 -6.74
N THR A 521 -6.73 -23.72 -7.13
CA THR A 521 -6.94 -25.14 -6.80
C THR A 521 -6.55 -26.11 -7.92
N GLY A 522 -6.26 -25.60 -9.12
CA GLY A 522 -5.71 -26.39 -10.24
C GLY A 522 -4.19 -26.54 -10.15
N TRP A 523 -3.60 -27.31 -11.07
CA TRP A 523 -2.15 -27.52 -11.16
C TRP A 523 -1.52 -26.84 -12.38
N ILE A 524 -0.19 -26.74 -12.36
CA ILE A 524 0.64 -26.19 -13.44
C ILE A 524 1.72 -27.23 -13.72
N GLU A 525 1.96 -27.56 -14.98
CA GLU A 525 2.93 -28.58 -15.37
C GLU A 525 3.76 -28.16 -16.59
N LEU A 526 5.05 -28.51 -16.55
CA LEU A 526 5.95 -28.45 -17.69
C LEU A 526 6.10 -29.87 -18.24
N VAL A 527 5.89 -30.06 -19.53
CA VAL A 527 6.00 -31.37 -20.19
C VAL A 527 6.78 -31.27 -21.51
N THR A 528 7.34 -32.39 -21.97
CA THR A 528 7.87 -32.49 -23.34
C THR A 528 6.73 -32.53 -24.36
N SER A 529 7.00 -32.29 -25.64
CA SER A 529 6.05 -32.45 -26.75
C SER A 529 5.40 -33.84 -26.83
N ASN A 530 6.00 -34.82 -26.17
CA ASN A 530 5.58 -36.22 -26.18
C ASN A 530 4.80 -36.59 -24.89
N GLY A 531 4.47 -35.61 -24.05
CA GLY A 531 3.71 -35.79 -22.81
C GLY A 531 4.53 -36.26 -21.60
N THR A 532 5.86 -36.28 -21.69
CA THR A 532 6.72 -36.64 -20.55
C THR A 532 6.78 -35.48 -19.56
N SER A 533 6.39 -35.68 -18.31
CA SER A 533 6.48 -34.65 -17.27
C SER A 533 7.93 -34.22 -17.01
N VAL A 534 8.14 -32.93 -16.82
CA VAL A 534 9.42 -32.31 -16.47
C VAL A 534 9.29 -31.80 -15.04
N PRO A 535 10.06 -32.32 -14.07
CA PRO A 535 10.05 -31.81 -12.70
C PRO A 535 10.31 -30.30 -12.68
N SER A 536 9.40 -29.57 -12.06
CA SER A 536 9.41 -28.10 -12.01
C SER A 536 8.73 -27.58 -10.74
N THR A 537 9.16 -26.42 -10.26
CA THR A 537 8.50 -25.64 -9.21
C THR A 537 7.90 -24.36 -9.80
N TRP A 538 6.93 -23.76 -9.10
CA TRP A 538 6.32 -22.51 -9.52
C TRP A 538 5.93 -21.62 -8.34
N SER A 539 5.80 -20.32 -8.60
CA SER A 539 5.39 -19.30 -7.63
C SER A 539 4.67 -18.13 -8.31
N THR A 540 3.91 -17.36 -7.53
CA THR A 540 3.19 -16.17 -8.00
C THR A 540 3.65 -14.92 -7.26
N ASN A 541 3.99 -13.85 -7.98
CA ASN A 541 4.35 -12.55 -7.41
C ASN A 541 3.68 -11.43 -8.21
N GLY A 542 2.82 -10.64 -7.57
CA GLY A 542 2.01 -9.63 -8.25
C GLY A 542 1.17 -10.26 -9.36
N ASN A 543 1.35 -9.81 -10.61
CA ASN A 543 0.71 -10.38 -11.80
C ASN A 543 1.59 -11.39 -12.56
N VAL A 544 2.69 -11.89 -11.98
CA VAL A 544 3.62 -12.81 -12.64
C VAL A 544 3.57 -14.19 -11.99
N LEU A 545 3.38 -15.22 -12.82
CA LEU A 545 3.66 -16.61 -12.51
C LEU A 545 5.08 -16.92 -13.00
N THR A 546 5.93 -17.44 -12.12
CA THR A 546 7.26 -17.95 -12.45
C THR A 546 7.26 -19.47 -12.34
N VAL A 547 7.83 -20.16 -13.34
CA VAL A 547 7.97 -21.63 -13.38
C VAL A 547 9.43 -21.98 -13.70
N THR A 548 10.05 -22.79 -12.85
CA THR A 548 11.46 -23.17 -12.93
C THR A 548 11.57 -24.68 -13.01
N ALA A 549 12.26 -25.20 -14.04
CA ALA A 549 12.57 -26.62 -14.13
C ALA A 549 13.59 -27.02 -13.05
N SER A 550 13.36 -28.13 -12.36
CA SER A 550 14.25 -28.62 -11.28
C SER A 550 15.56 -29.22 -11.81
N ASN A 551 15.65 -29.47 -13.12
CA ASN A 551 16.83 -29.93 -13.83
C ASN A 551 16.98 -29.14 -15.13
N THR A 552 18.22 -29.02 -15.61
CA THR A 552 18.54 -28.43 -16.92
C THR A 552 17.73 -29.09 -18.04
N LEU A 553 17.11 -28.27 -18.89
CA LEU A 553 16.30 -28.74 -20.01
C LEU A 553 17.17 -29.44 -21.07
N SER A 554 16.61 -30.49 -21.68
CA SER A 554 17.28 -31.26 -22.71
C SER A 554 17.27 -30.52 -24.05
N LYS A 555 18.45 -30.31 -24.60
CA LYS A 555 18.70 -29.63 -25.88
C LYS A 555 17.92 -30.27 -27.02
N GLY A 556 17.31 -29.44 -27.88
CA GLY A 556 16.47 -29.87 -29.00
C GLY A 556 15.11 -30.43 -28.63
N VAL A 557 14.80 -30.63 -27.35
CA VAL A 557 13.46 -31.04 -26.91
C VAL A 557 12.52 -29.84 -26.96
N LYS A 558 11.33 -30.07 -27.53
CA LYS A 558 10.22 -29.12 -27.49
C LYS A 558 9.44 -29.31 -26.20
N TYR A 559 9.16 -28.23 -25.50
CA TYR A 559 8.48 -28.16 -24.22
C TYR A 559 7.14 -27.44 -24.34
N LEU A 560 6.20 -27.83 -23.47
CA LEU A 560 4.88 -27.23 -23.28
C LEU A 560 4.76 -26.84 -21.81
N LEU A 561 4.46 -25.57 -21.52
CA LEU A 561 3.91 -25.17 -20.23
C LEU A 561 2.39 -25.24 -20.31
N LEU A 562 1.75 -26.02 -19.43
CA LEU A 562 0.30 -26.07 -19.27
C LEU A 562 -0.09 -25.40 -17.95
N ILE A 563 -0.93 -24.37 -18.06
CA ILE A 563 -1.63 -23.72 -16.96
C ILE A 563 -3.07 -24.22 -17.04
N HIS A 564 -3.53 -25.01 -16.06
CA HIS A 564 -4.90 -25.54 -16.07
C HIS A 564 -5.91 -24.55 -15.51
N THR A 565 -7.18 -24.70 -15.88
CA THR A 565 -8.25 -23.79 -15.45
C THR A 565 -8.32 -23.69 -13.93
N GLY A 566 -8.16 -22.48 -13.40
CA GLY A 566 -8.13 -22.22 -11.95
C GLY A 566 -6.88 -22.69 -11.21
N SER A 567 -5.75 -22.95 -11.88
CA SER A 567 -4.45 -23.16 -11.22
C SER A 567 -3.87 -21.88 -10.61
N VAL A 568 -4.23 -20.74 -11.19
CA VAL A 568 -4.15 -19.42 -10.54
C VAL A 568 -5.52 -18.75 -10.59
N THR A 569 -5.75 -17.87 -9.62
CA THR A 569 -6.92 -16.99 -9.52
C THR A 569 -6.43 -15.55 -9.39
N ASP A 570 -7.29 -14.57 -9.66
CA ASP A 570 -7.05 -13.21 -9.19
C ASP A 570 -7.24 -13.12 -7.66
N LEU A 571 -7.18 -11.90 -7.10
CA LEU A 571 -7.47 -11.73 -5.67
C LEU A 571 -8.94 -12.00 -5.31
N ALA A 572 -9.89 -11.76 -6.23
CA ALA A 572 -11.33 -11.95 -6.03
C ALA A 572 -11.84 -13.42 -6.17
N GLY A 573 -10.99 -14.35 -6.61
CA GLY A 573 -11.33 -15.77 -6.82
C GLY A 573 -11.74 -16.12 -8.26
N ASN A 574 -11.70 -15.16 -9.20
CA ASN A 574 -11.92 -15.43 -10.62
C ASN A 574 -10.80 -16.35 -11.16
N LYS A 575 -11.21 -17.44 -11.81
CA LYS A 575 -10.30 -18.52 -12.23
C LYS A 575 -9.73 -18.24 -13.61
N VAL A 576 -8.40 -18.37 -13.74
CA VAL A 576 -7.72 -18.34 -15.05
C VAL A 576 -8.33 -19.38 -15.98
N ALA A 577 -8.49 -19.04 -17.25
CA ALA A 577 -8.80 -20.03 -18.29
C ALA A 577 -7.54 -20.84 -18.64
N GLY A 578 -7.70 -22.12 -19.01
CA GLY A 578 -6.57 -22.98 -19.38
C GLY A 578 -5.72 -22.39 -20.53
N TYR A 579 -4.41 -22.35 -20.36
CA TYR A 579 -3.45 -21.74 -21.28
C TYR A 579 -2.26 -22.66 -21.54
N VAL A 580 -1.73 -22.65 -22.77
CA VAL A 580 -0.57 -23.45 -23.17
C VAL A 580 0.45 -22.61 -23.94
N SER A 581 1.67 -22.51 -23.41
CA SER A 581 2.84 -21.99 -24.14
C SER A 581 3.73 -23.14 -24.62
N ARG A 582 4.45 -22.94 -25.73
CA ARG A 582 5.40 -23.90 -26.30
C ARG A 582 6.74 -23.24 -26.55
N PHE A 583 7.85 -23.97 -26.40
CA PHE A 583 9.18 -23.51 -26.79
C PHE A 583 10.12 -24.69 -27.06
N THR A 584 11.29 -24.45 -27.64
CA THR A 584 12.31 -25.48 -27.92
C THR A 584 13.67 -25.05 -27.39
N ALA A 585 14.33 -25.92 -26.63
CA ALA A 585 15.69 -25.68 -26.12
C ALA A 585 16.73 -25.79 -27.26
N ASP A 586 17.77 -24.96 -27.23
CA ASP A 586 18.74 -24.84 -28.34
C ASP A 586 19.54 -26.14 -28.62
N THR A 587 20.05 -26.26 -29.84
CA THR A 587 20.94 -27.31 -30.35
C THR A 587 22.13 -26.79 -31.13
N ALA A 588 22.14 -25.52 -31.54
CA ALA A 588 23.26 -24.94 -32.26
C ALA A 588 24.47 -24.77 -31.33
N ALA A 589 25.69 -24.90 -31.86
CA ALA A 589 26.90 -24.54 -31.14
C ALA A 589 27.41 -23.18 -31.64
N PRO A 590 27.95 -22.31 -30.77
CA PRO A 590 28.50 -21.05 -31.20
C PRO A 590 29.69 -21.28 -32.14
N THR A 591 29.64 -20.65 -33.31
CA THR A 591 30.66 -20.73 -34.37
C THR A 591 31.33 -19.38 -34.55
N VAL A 592 32.64 -19.37 -34.82
CA VAL A 592 33.37 -18.12 -35.09
C VAL A 592 32.96 -17.58 -36.47
N LYS A 593 32.28 -16.44 -36.50
CA LYS A 593 31.94 -15.69 -37.72
C LYS A 593 33.12 -14.86 -38.23
N ALA A 594 33.93 -14.30 -37.33
CA ALA A 594 35.12 -13.52 -37.68
C ALA A 594 36.12 -13.47 -36.51
N VAL A 595 37.42 -13.43 -36.84
CA VAL A 595 38.47 -12.98 -35.93
C VAL A 595 38.99 -11.64 -36.43
N TYR A 596 38.78 -10.61 -35.62
CA TYR A 596 39.37 -9.30 -35.76
C TYR A 596 40.53 -9.18 -34.78
N SER A 597 41.68 -9.74 -35.16
CA SER A 597 42.92 -9.01 -34.87
C SER A 597 42.78 -7.66 -35.56
N VAL A 598 42.71 -6.58 -34.78
CA VAL A 598 42.80 -5.24 -35.37
C VAL A 598 44.17 -5.21 -36.06
N ASN A 599 44.20 -5.05 -37.38
CA ASN A 599 45.41 -4.98 -38.23
C ASN A 599 46.24 -3.69 -37.99
N ASN A 600 46.16 -3.17 -36.77
CA ASN A 600 45.65 -1.83 -36.52
C ASN A 600 45.98 -1.38 -35.07
N ALA A 601 47.05 -1.90 -34.45
CA ALA A 601 47.77 -1.24 -33.35
C ALA A 601 49.04 -1.98 -32.90
N VAL A 602 49.91 -1.24 -32.19
CA VAL A 602 50.87 -1.75 -31.19
C VAL A 602 50.20 -2.01 -29.83
N ASP A 603 48.89 -2.28 -29.85
CA ASP A 603 48.06 -2.53 -28.65
C ASP A 603 47.80 -4.03 -28.49
N THR A 604 47.19 -4.39 -27.36
CA THR A 604 47.15 -5.76 -26.83
C THR A 604 45.93 -6.59 -27.26
N VAL A 605 44.94 -6.01 -27.95
CA VAL A 605 43.57 -6.54 -28.00
C VAL A 605 43.22 -7.24 -29.33
N ILE A 606 42.60 -8.41 -29.23
CA ILE A 606 42.05 -9.21 -30.33
C ILE A 606 40.57 -9.48 -30.03
N ASN A 607 39.68 -9.29 -31.01
CA ASN A 607 38.25 -9.56 -30.87
C ASN A 607 37.80 -10.72 -31.78
N VAL A 608 36.95 -11.60 -31.25
CA VAL A 608 36.38 -12.75 -31.97
C VAL A 608 34.86 -12.68 -31.89
N THR A 609 34.19 -12.67 -33.04
CA THR A 609 32.74 -12.55 -33.15
C THR A 609 32.11 -13.89 -33.47
N PHE A 610 31.09 -14.27 -32.71
CA PHE A 610 30.39 -15.56 -32.80
C PHE A 610 29.04 -15.46 -33.51
N SER A 611 28.47 -16.62 -33.86
CA SER A 611 27.16 -16.76 -34.48
C SER A 611 26.03 -16.14 -33.66
N GLU A 612 26.08 -16.32 -32.35
CA GLU A 612 25.10 -15.89 -31.35
C GLU A 612 25.76 -15.39 -30.04
N THR A 613 24.94 -15.00 -29.06
CA THR A 613 25.39 -14.56 -27.73
C THR A 613 26.09 -15.68 -26.97
N ILE A 614 27.24 -15.36 -26.36
CA ILE A 614 28.11 -16.30 -25.67
C ILE A 614 28.29 -15.97 -24.18
N LYS A 615 28.68 -17.00 -23.42
CA LYS A 615 29.16 -16.91 -22.03
C LYS A 615 30.46 -17.72 -21.86
N ALA A 616 31.28 -17.32 -20.88
CA ALA A 616 32.49 -18.05 -20.53
C ALA A 616 32.20 -19.53 -20.22
N GLY A 617 33.02 -20.44 -20.73
CA GLY A 617 32.98 -21.87 -20.44
C GLY A 617 34.02 -22.28 -19.39
N THR A 618 34.41 -23.56 -19.41
CA THR A 618 35.39 -24.15 -18.48
C THR A 618 36.75 -24.46 -19.10
N GLY A 619 36.88 -24.37 -20.43
CA GLY A 619 38.16 -24.46 -21.14
C GLY A 619 38.95 -23.14 -21.14
N TRP A 620 40.12 -23.14 -21.77
CA TRP A 620 41.01 -21.98 -21.84
C TRP A 620 41.20 -21.44 -23.27
N ILE A 621 41.76 -20.24 -23.37
CA ILE A 621 42.14 -19.55 -24.60
C ILE A 621 43.60 -19.12 -24.44
N GLU A 622 44.40 -19.27 -25.48
CA GLU A 622 45.82 -18.91 -25.47
C GLU A 622 46.24 -18.19 -26.76
N LEU A 623 47.19 -17.26 -26.61
CA LEU A 623 47.82 -16.52 -27.70
C LEU A 623 49.29 -16.93 -27.74
N VAL A 624 49.80 -17.32 -28.91
CA VAL A 624 51.21 -17.73 -29.09
C VAL A 624 51.83 -17.05 -30.31
N THR A 625 53.14 -16.87 -30.35
CA THR A 625 53.88 -16.53 -31.57
C THR A 625 54.01 -17.75 -32.49
N SER A 626 54.35 -17.54 -33.76
CA SER A 626 54.49 -18.63 -34.75
C SER A 626 55.64 -19.61 -34.50
N ASP A 627 56.49 -19.37 -33.49
CA ASP A 627 57.50 -20.30 -32.98
C ASP A 627 57.02 -21.13 -31.77
N GLY A 628 55.81 -20.89 -31.28
CA GLY A 628 55.21 -21.58 -30.13
C GLY A 628 55.36 -20.86 -28.78
N THR A 629 56.00 -19.69 -28.72
CA THR A 629 56.15 -18.95 -27.45
C THR A 629 54.81 -18.38 -26.99
N VAL A 630 54.39 -18.68 -25.76
CA VAL A 630 53.14 -18.17 -25.18
C VAL A 630 53.24 -16.67 -24.90
N VAL A 631 52.26 -15.92 -25.39
CA VAL A 631 52.03 -14.51 -25.08
C VAL A 631 51.04 -14.45 -23.91
N PRO A 632 51.43 -13.95 -22.72
CA PRO A 632 50.49 -13.80 -21.61
C PRO A 632 49.28 -12.95 -22.01
N SER A 633 48.07 -13.42 -21.73
CA SER A 633 46.82 -12.75 -22.11
C SER A 633 45.67 -13.07 -21.16
N THR A 634 44.77 -12.10 -20.96
CA THR A 634 43.46 -12.28 -20.34
C THR A 634 42.35 -12.33 -21.39
N TRP A 635 41.13 -12.71 -21.02
CA TRP A 635 39.99 -12.69 -21.94
C TRP A 635 38.65 -12.43 -21.22
N SER A 636 37.65 -11.97 -21.96
CA SER A 636 36.29 -11.70 -21.47
C SER A 636 35.25 -11.83 -22.60
N THR A 637 33.98 -12.05 -22.25
CA THR A 637 32.87 -12.22 -23.20
C THR A 637 31.80 -11.14 -23.01
N ASN A 638 31.38 -10.49 -24.08
CA ASN A 638 30.30 -9.50 -24.09
C ASN A 638 29.41 -9.68 -25.34
N GLY A 639 28.12 -9.96 -25.14
CA GLY A 639 27.20 -10.26 -26.25
C GLY A 639 27.68 -11.47 -27.05
N ASN A 640 27.88 -11.31 -28.36
CA ASN A 640 28.47 -12.34 -29.23
C ASN A 640 29.99 -12.14 -29.49
N VAL A 641 30.68 -11.37 -28.65
CA VAL A 641 32.12 -11.06 -28.81
C VAL A 641 32.94 -11.59 -27.65
N LEU A 642 34.00 -12.33 -27.98
CA LEU A 642 35.11 -12.65 -27.07
C LEU A 642 36.23 -11.63 -27.33
N THR A 643 36.70 -10.97 -26.28
CA THR A 643 37.84 -10.06 -26.30
C THR A 643 39.01 -10.73 -25.60
N VAL A 644 40.17 -10.81 -26.26
CA VAL A 644 41.43 -11.36 -25.72
C VAL A 644 42.46 -10.24 -25.67
N THR A 645 43.10 -10.06 -24.52
CA THR A 645 43.99 -8.91 -24.25
C THR A 645 45.35 -9.43 -23.77
N ALA A 646 46.37 -9.32 -24.61
CA ALA A 646 47.75 -9.59 -24.24
C ALA A 646 48.23 -8.68 -23.10
N SER A 647 49.24 -9.11 -22.34
CA SER A 647 49.85 -8.29 -21.28
C SER A 647 50.91 -7.32 -21.80
N ASN A 648 51.39 -7.50 -23.04
CA ASN A 648 52.42 -6.68 -23.68
C ASN A 648 52.03 -6.36 -25.13
N THR A 649 52.48 -5.21 -25.63
CA THR A 649 52.42 -4.81 -27.05
C THR A 649 52.86 -5.93 -27.99
N LEU A 650 52.08 -6.18 -29.05
CA LEU A 650 52.44 -7.13 -30.09
C LEU A 650 53.47 -6.52 -31.07
N SER A 651 54.47 -7.31 -31.45
CA SER A 651 55.62 -6.85 -32.23
C SER A 651 55.31 -6.73 -33.72
N LYS A 652 55.69 -5.60 -34.34
CA LYS A 652 55.53 -5.35 -35.78
C LYS A 652 56.22 -6.43 -36.61
N GLY A 653 55.55 -6.94 -37.64
CA GLY A 653 56.02 -8.03 -38.50
C GLY A 653 56.02 -9.43 -37.88
N VAL A 654 55.74 -9.60 -36.58
CA VAL A 654 55.64 -10.93 -35.96
C VAL A 654 54.27 -11.55 -36.25
N LYS A 655 54.28 -12.86 -36.52
CA LYS A 655 53.08 -13.68 -36.75
C LYS A 655 52.64 -14.33 -35.45
N TYR A 656 51.34 -14.24 -35.16
CA TYR A 656 50.68 -14.75 -33.96
C TYR A 656 49.59 -15.76 -34.31
N LEU A 657 49.33 -16.69 -33.39
CA LEU A 657 48.25 -17.67 -33.42
C LEU A 657 47.35 -17.47 -32.19
N LEU A 658 46.04 -17.36 -32.40
CA LEU A 658 45.05 -17.39 -31.33
C LEU A 658 44.37 -18.75 -31.32
N LEU A 659 44.42 -19.47 -30.21
CA LEU A 659 43.80 -20.77 -30.01
C LEU A 659 42.64 -20.64 -29.01
N ILE A 660 41.44 -21.05 -29.44
CA ILE A 660 40.22 -21.11 -28.65
C ILE A 660 39.90 -22.58 -28.45
N HIS A 661 40.07 -23.14 -27.26
CA HIS A 661 39.85 -24.57 -27.02
C HIS A 661 38.36 -24.90 -26.87
N THR A 662 37.99 -26.13 -27.20
CA THR A 662 36.61 -26.63 -27.08
C THR A 662 36.08 -26.41 -25.65
N GLY A 663 34.93 -25.75 -25.51
CA GLY A 663 34.33 -25.44 -24.21
C GLY A 663 34.98 -24.31 -23.41
N SER A 664 35.91 -23.54 -23.97
CA SER A 664 36.34 -22.24 -23.40
C SER A 664 35.24 -21.17 -23.49
N VAL A 665 34.36 -21.32 -24.49
CA VAL A 665 33.19 -20.47 -24.72
C VAL A 665 31.98 -21.36 -24.92
N THR A 666 30.82 -20.94 -24.40
CA THR A 666 29.52 -21.56 -24.64
C THR A 666 28.51 -20.53 -25.14
N ASP A 667 27.42 -20.96 -25.77
CA ASP A 667 26.23 -20.12 -25.93
C ASP A 667 25.45 -20.01 -24.59
N LEU A 668 24.33 -19.30 -24.60
CA LEU A 668 23.46 -19.25 -23.42
C LEU A 668 22.84 -20.61 -23.04
N ALA A 669 22.63 -21.52 -23.99
CA ALA A 669 22.10 -22.87 -23.77
C ALA A 669 23.16 -23.90 -23.31
N GLY A 670 24.42 -23.50 -23.15
CA GLY A 670 25.52 -24.36 -22.73
C GLY A 670 26.04 -25.28 -23.84
N ASN A 671 25.89 -24.94 -25.12
CA ASN A 671 26.58 -25.60 -26.23
C ASN A 671 28.01 -25.07 -26.33
N ASN A 672 28.98 -25.97 -26.33
CA ASN A 672 30.40 -25.63 -26.42
C ASN A 672 30.76 -25.14 -27.81
N VAL A 673 31.58 -24.09 -27.90
CA VAL A 673 32.36 -23.79 -29.11
C VAL A 673 33.20 -25.01 -29.49
N ALA A 674 33.31 -25.32 -30.78
CA ALA A 674 34.32 -26.24 -31.28
C ALA A 674 35.70 -25.56 -31.33
N GLY A 675 36.79 -26.30 -31.06
CA GLY A 675 38.15 -25.75 -31.07
C GLY A 675 38.49 -25.01 -32.37
N TYR A 676 39.05 -23.80 -32.24
CA TYR A 676 39.29 -22.89 -33.35
C TYR A 676 40.68 -22.24 -33.26
N VAL A 677 41.34 -22.04 -34.41
CA VAL A 677 42.67 -21.42 -34.50
C VAL A 677 42.68 -20.31 -35.55
N SER A 678 43.16 -19.12 -35.17
CA SER A 678 43.37 -17.98 -36.06
C SER A 678 44.85 -17.65 -36.22
N HIS A 679 45.22 -16.94 -37.30
CA HIS A 679 46.58 -16.51 -37.60
C HIS A 679 46.58 -15.05 -38.09
N PHE A 680 47.47 -14.21 -37.58
CA PHE A 680 47.62 -12.82 -38.03
C PHE A 680 49.07 -12.31 -37.90
N THR A 681 49.37 -11.18 -38.54
CA THR A 681 50.69 -10.51 -38.52
C THR A 681 50.49 -9.01 -38.36
N VAL A 682 51.34 -8.34 -37.56
CA VAL A 682 51.22 -6.89 -37.28
C VAL A 682 51.82 -6.04 -38.42
N ASP A 683 51.08 -5.04 -38.88
CA ASP A 683 51.37 -4.22 -40.09
C ASP A 683 52.59 -3.27 -39.95
N THR A 684 53.15 -2.88 -41.09
CA THR A 684 54.36 -2.05 -41.26
C THR A 684 54.25 -1.02 -42.39
N VAL A 685 53.20 -1.03 -43.21
CA VAL A 685 52.97 -0.02 -44.27
C VAL A 685 52.44 1.28 -43.64
N SER A 686 52.78 2.45 -44.21
CA SER A 686 52.39 3.76 -43.68
C SER A 686 51.38 4.49 -44.57
N PRO A 687 50.47 5.33 -44.01
CA PRO A 687 49.46 6.02 -44.80
C PRO A 687 50.05 6.98 -45.83
N THR A 688 49.44 6.98 -47.00
CA THR A 688 49.70 7.93 -48.09
C THR A 688 48.41 8.68 -48.43
N VAL A 689 48.49 9.96 -48.81
CA VAL A 689 47.31 10.72 -49.22
C VAL A 689 46.88 10.30 -50.63
N LYS A 690 45.65 9.76 -50.74
CA LYS A 690 44.99 9.45 -52.01
C LYS A 690 44.33 10.68 -52.63
N THR A 691 43.59 11.48 -51.86
CA THR A 691 42.90 12.69 -52.37
C THR A 691 42.81 13.79 -51.32
N VAL A 692 42.59 15.04 -51.79
CA VAL A 692 42.25 16.19 -50.95
C VAL A 692 41.13 17.00 -51.63
N ASP A 693 40.18 17.48 -50.83
CA ASP A 693 39.08 18.36 -51.23
C ASP A 693 39.05 19.58 -50.29
N PRO A 694 39.24 20.83 -50.76
CA PRO A 694 39.44 21.23 -52.15
C PRO A 694 40.75 20.66 -52.73
N THR A 695 40.74 20.34 -54.01
CA THR A 695 41.91 19.78 -54.72
C THR A 695 43.10 20.73 -54.67
N ASN A 696 44.32 20.19 -54.68
CA ASN A 696 45.52 21.00 -54.52
C ASN A 696 45.67 22.03 -55.68
N ASN A 697 45.79 23.30 -55.30
CA ASN A 697 45.71 24.52 -56.12
C ASN A 697 44.33 24.86 -56.72
N ALA A 698 43.23 24.33 -56.17
CA ALA A 698 41.88 24.76 -56.54
C ALA A 698 41.67 26.27 -56.33
N VAL A 699 40.91 26.88 -57.22
CA VAL A 699 40.47 28.29 -57.15
C VAL A 699 38.95 28.36 -56.99
N ASN A 700 38.41 29.53 -56.65
CA ASN A 700 36.97 29.74 -56.43
C ASN A 700 36.38 28.81 -55.35
N VAL A 701 37.15 28.52 -54.30
CA VAL A 701 36.70 27.71 -53.17
C VAL A 701 35.77 28.53 -52.25
N ALA A 702 34.67 27.94 -51.80
CA ALA A 702 33.75 28.62 -50.89
C ALA A 702 34.45 29.03 -49.57
N VAL A 703 34.16 30.23 -49.06
CA VAL A 703 34.81 30.78 -47.85
C VAL A 703 34.51 30.01 -46.55
N ASN A 704 33.52 29.11 -46.57
CA ASN A 704 33.15 28.20 -45.50
C ASN A 704 33.53 26.73 -45.80
N LYS A 705 34.42 26.48 -46.77
CA LYS A 705 34.83 25.12 -47.18
C LYS A 705 35.58 24.40 -46.05
N VAL A 706 34.98 23.33 -45.56
CA VAL A 706 35.67 22.29 -44.79
C VAL A 706 36.59 21.52 -45.72
N ILE A 707 37.83 21.29 -45.30
CA ILE A 707 38.85 20.55 -46.03
C ILE A 707 38.78 19.06 -45.62
N LYS A 708 38.92 18.15 -46.58
CA LYS A 708 39.00 16.71 -46.34
C LYS A 708 40.21 16.11 -47.04
N VAL A 709 40.92 15.22 -46.35
CA VAL A 709 42.09 14.50 -46.87
C VAL A 709 41.86 13.01 -46.68
N THR A 710 41.88 12.26 -47.77
CA THR A 710 41.62 10.81 -47.82
C THR A 710 42.93 10.05 -47.95
N PHE A 711 43.13 9.03 -47.13
CA PHE A 711 44.36 8.24 -47.06
C PHE A 711 44.22 6.87 -47.72
N SER A 712 45.34 6.17 -47.90
CA SER A 712 45.42 4.81 -48.45
C SER A 712 44.59 3.80 -47.68
N GLU A 713 44.63 3.90 -46.35
CA GLU A 713 43.99 3.03 -45.37
C GLU A 713 43.37 3.82 -44.20
N THR A 714 42.73 3.12 -43.27
CA THR A 714 42.16 3.70 -42.05
C THR A 714 43.24 4.32 -41.17
N ILE A 715 42.99 5.54 -40.70
CA ILE A 715 43.93 6.32 -39.88
C ILE A 715 43.36 6.64 -38.49
N LYS A 716 44.24 7.01 -37.55
CA LYS A 716 43.90 7.63 -36.26
C LYS A 716 44.72 8.90 -36.04
N ALA A 717 44.30 9.70 -35.06
CA ALA A 717 45.10 10.81 -34.55
C ALA A 717 46.46 10.29 -34.04
N GLY A 718 47.55 10.97 -34.44
CA GLY A 718 48.89 10.75 -33.89
C GLY A 718 49.27 11.83 -32.89
N THR A 719 50.58 12.03 -32.69
CA THR A 719 51.14 13.00 -31.73
C THR A 719 51.63 14.30 -32.37
N GLY A 720 51.65 14.39 -33.70
CA GLY A 720 51.95 15.62 -34.45
C GLY A 720 50.76 16.60 -34.53
N TRP A 721 50.95 17.71 -35.24
CA TRP A 721 49.96 18.79 -35.38
C TRP A 721 49.64 19.12 -36.85
N ILE A 722 48.43 19.64 -37.06
CA ILE A 722 47.91 20.10 -38.35
C ILE A 722 47.72 21.60 -38.28
N GLU A 723 48.01 22.32 -39.36
CA GLU A 723 47.90 23.78 -39.41
C GLU A 723 47.40 24.27 -40.77
N LEU A 724 46.64 25.37 -40.74
CA LEU A 724 46.14 26.07 -41.93
C LEU A 724 46.63 27.51 -41.86
N GLN A 725 47.23 28.03 -42.92
CA GLN A 725 47.68 29.43 -42.98
C GLN A 725 47.24 30.14 -44.26
N ASN A 726 47.14 31.47 -44.21
CA ASN A 726 46.88 32.30 -45.39
C ASN A 726 48.18 32.58 -46.20
N SER A 727 48.05 33.29 -47.31
CA SER A 727 49.15 33.73 -48.19
C SER A 727 50.22 34.58 -47.51
N ASN A 728 49.90 35.17 -46.35
CA ASN A 728 50.74 36.10 -45.62
C ASN A 728 51.41 35.41 -44.40
N GLY A 729 51.27 34.08 -44.27
CA GLY A 729 51.82 33.30 -43.15
C GLY A 729 51.01 33.38 -41.86
N THR A 730 49.82 34.00 -41.85
CA THR A 730 48.96 34.01 -40.66
C THR A 730 48.29 32.66 -40.48
N LEU A 731 48.51 32.01 -39.33
CA LEU A 731 47.79 30.81 -38.91
C LEU A 731 46.29 31.11 -38.76
N ILE A 732 45.46 30.18 -39.21
CA ILE A 732 44.01 30.19 -39.11
C ILE A 732 43.62 29.13 -38.06
N PRO A 733 42.89 29.50 -36.98
CA PRO A 733 42.39 28.53 -36.03
C PRO A 733 41.49 27.50 -36.71
N ILE A 734 41.80 26.21 -36.49
CA ILE A 734 41.06 25.07 -37.04
C ILE A 734 40.58 24.14 -35.93
N THR A 735 39.61 23.30 -36.28
CA THR A 735 39.25 22.07 -35.60
C THR A 735 39.42 20.93 -36.59
N TRP A 736 39.79 19.74 -36.12
CA TRP A 736 39.96 18.58 -36.99
C TRP A 736 39.51 17.29 -36.33
N SER A 737 39.16 16.31 -37.15
CA SER A 737 38.72 14.98 -36.72
C SER A 737 39.07 13.92 -37.76
N VAL A 738 39.14 12.67 -37.34
CA VAL A 738 39.42 11.53 -38.21
C VAL A 738 38.24 10.57 -38.19
N SER A 739 37.84 10.09 -39.37
CA SER A 739 36.79 9.08 -39.53
C SER A 739 37.16 8.13 -40.67
N GLY A 740 37.33 6.84 -40.37
CA GLY A 740 37.84 5.86 -41.34
C GLY A 740 39.22 6.27 -41.88
N ASN A 741 39.34 6.36 -43.20
CA ASN A 741 40.53 6.85 -43.89
C ASN A 741 40.48 8.36 -44.21
N VAL A 742 39.62 9.15 -43.57
CA VAL A 742 39.45 10.58 -43.87
C VAL A 742 39.75 11.47 -42.66
N LEU A 743 40.74 12.34 -42.83
CA LEU A 743 40.96 13.51 -41.98
C LEU A 743 40.05 14.65 -42.47
N THR A 744 39.29 15.25 -41.57
CA THR A 744 38.47 16.44 -41.82
C THR A 744 39.06 17.61 -41.05
N VAL A 745 39.25 18.76 -41.70
CA VAL A 745 39.79 20.00 -41.12
C VAL A 745 38.83 21.15 -41.42
N ALA A 746 38.26 21.75 -40.37
CA ALA A 746 37.34 22.86 -40.46
C ALA A 746 37.98 24.15 -39.91
N PRO A 747 37.99 25.26 -40.68
CA PRO A 747 38.30 26.58 -40.14
C PRO A 747 37.27 26.99 -39.07
N ASN A 748 37.72 27.49 -37.92
CA ASN A 748 36.85 27.91 -36.82
C ASN A 748 36.16 29.26 -37.08
N SER A 749 36.50 29.92 -38.19
CA SER A 749 35.88 31.16 -38.69
C SER A 749 35.82 31.14 -40.22
N THR A 750 34.96 31.97 -40.81
CA THR A 750 34.84 32.08 -42.27
C THR A 750 36.12 32.66 -42.87
N LEU A 751 36.65 32.02 -43.91
CA LEU A 751 37.86 32.45 -44.61
C LEU A 751 37.62 33.76 -45.38
N SER A 752 38.69 34.53 -45.61
CA SER A 752 38.63 35.75 -46.42
C SER A 752 38.40 35.40 -47.89
N SER A 753 37.56 36.18 -48.59
CA SER A 753 37.33 36.08 -50.04
C SER A 753 38.57 36.44 -50.85
N GLY A 754 38.81 35.75 -51.98
CA GLY A 754 39.94 35.99 -52.89
C GLY A 754 41.33 35.66 -52.34
N VAL A 755 41.44 35.04 -51.15
CA VAL A 755 42.72 34.77 -50.46
C VAL A 755 43.18 33.33 -50.71
N LYS A 756 44.50 33.16 -50.88
CA LYS A 756 45.15 31.85 -51.00
C LYS A 756 45.51 31.30 -49.62
N TYR A 757 45.29 30.00 -49.44
CA TYR A 757 45.50 29.25 -48.20
C TYR A 757 46.40 28.02 -48.44
N LEU A 758 47.01 27.55 -47.35
CA LEU A 758 47.97 26.45 -47.29
C LEU A 758 47.64 25.57 -46.07
N LEU A 759 47.26 24.32 -46.30
CA LEU A 759 47.17 23.27 -45.27
C LEU A 759 48.52 22.53 -45.19
N LEU A 760 49.04 22.36 -43.98
CA LEU A 760 50.14 21.45 -43.67
C LEU A 760 49.67 20.38 -42.67
N ILE A 761 50.06 19.13 -42.94
CA ILE A 761 49.93 17.99 -42.05
C ILE A 761 51.35 17.55 -41.74
N HIS A 762 51.79 17.66 -40.49
CA HIS A 762 53.16 17.27 -40.11
C HIS A 762 53.27 15.74 -39.96
N THR A 763 54.49 15.20 -40.09
CA THR A 763 54.76 13.77 -39.93
C THR A 763 54.25 13.29 -38.56
N GLY A 764 53.47 12.21 -38.54
CA GLY A 764 52.91 11.66 -37.30
C GLY A 764 51.73 12.44 -36.69
N SER A 765 51.15 13.42 -37.40
CA SER A 765 49.88 14.06 -36.98
C SER A 765 48.68 13.12 -37.14
N VAL A 766 48.76 12.24 -38.12
CA VAL A 766 47.94 11.03 -38.22
C VAL A 766 48.84 9.83 -38.45
N THR A 767 48.41 8.69 -37.93
CA THR A 767 49.03 7.38 -38.14
C THR A 767 48.03 6.45 -38.81
N ASP A 768 48.48 5.37 -39.45
CA ASP A 768 47.59 4.21 -39.59
C ASP A 768 47.22 3.70 -38.19
N LEU A 769 46.24 2.80 -38.12
CA LEU A 769 45.89 2.25 -36.83
C LEU A 769 47.03 1.42 -36.21
N ALA A 770 47.91 0.77 -36.99
CA ALA A 770 49.10 0.05 -36.54
C ALA A 770 50.23 0.95 -35.98
N GLY A 771 50.07 2.27 -36.03
CA GLY A 771 51.03 3.25 -35.54
C GLY A 771 52.26 3.40 -36.42
N ASN A 772 52.15 3.29 -37.75
CA ASN A 772 53.14 3.90 -38.65
C ASN A 772 52.67 5.32 -39.03
N ASN A 773 53.63 6.24 -39.12
CA ASN A 773 53.34 7.67 -39.29
C ASN A 773 53.04 8.00 -40.75
N VAL A 774 52.03 8.86 -41.01
CA VAL A 774 51.97 9.52 -42.31
C VAL A 774 53.24 10.35 -42.51
N ALA A 775 53.79 10.34 -43.73
CA ALA A 775 54.74 11.35 -44.16
C ALA A 775 54.04 12.72 -44.26
N GLY A 776 54.76 13.80 -43.92
CA GLY A 776 54.21 15.16 -43.98
C GLY A 776 53.64 15.55 -45.35
N TYR A 777 52.48 16.20 -45.37
CA TYR A 777 51.71 16.51 -46.58
C TYR A 777 51.26 17.97 -46.61
N VAL A 778 51.16 18.53 -47.83
CA VAL A 778 50.89 19.95 -48.06
C VAL A 778 49.90 20.14 -49.22
N SER A 779 48.85 20.95 -49.00
CA SER A 779 47.87 21.32 -50.04
C SER A 779 47.54 22.83 -50.03
N ARG A 780 47.22 23.39 -51.20
CA ARG A 780 46.90 24.82 -51.40
C ARG A 780 45.52 25.01 -52.02
N PHE A 781 44.86 26.13 -51.75
CA PHE A 781 43.66 26.55 -52.48
C PHE A 781 43.45 28.07 -52.40
N THR A 782 42.58 28.64 -53.24
CA THR A 782 42.20 30.06 -53.25
C THR A 782 40.68 30.20 -53.17
N THR A 783 40.18 31.06 -52.29
CA THR A 783 38.74 31.28 -52.09
C THR A 783 38.10 32.10 -53.22
N VAL A 784 36.77 32.05 -53.31
CA VAL A 784 35.95 32.86 -54.23
C VAL A 784 36.23 34.35 -54.08
N SER A 785 36.34 35.06 -55.21
CA SER A 785 36.22 36.52 -55.25
C SER A 785 34.76 36.94 -55.09
N GLN A 786 34.53 38.09 -54.44
CA GLN A 786 33.17 38.56 -54.12
C GLN A 786 32.43 39.05 -55.37
N SER A 787 31.22 38.55 -55.59
CA SER A 787 30.28 39.08 -56.59
C SER A 787 29.20 39.92 -55.89
N THR A 788 28.91 41.11 -56.41
CA THR A 788 28.00 42.10 -55.81
C THR A 788 26.65 42.13 -56.53
N SER A 789 25.63 41.53 -55.92
CA SER A 789 24.25 41.84 -56.28
C SER A 789 23.92 43.27 -55.83
N THR A 790 23.68 44.17 -56.77
CA THR A 790 23.43 45.59 -56.49
C THR A 790 21.93 45.87 -56.38
N ILE A 791 21.51 46.38 -55.22
CA ILE A 791 20.13 46.83 -55.03
C ILE A 791 19.90 48.11 -55.86
N PRO A 792 18.86 48.18 -56.72
CA PRO A 792 18.56 49.36 -57.53
C PRO A 792 18.49 50.65 -56.70
N ALA A 793 19.09 51.73 -57.21
CA ALA A 793 19.23 53.01 -56.48
C ALA A 793 17.89 53.57 -55.95
N ALA A 794 16.80 53.39 -56.70
CA ALA A 794 15.45 53.80 -56.32
C ALA A 794 14.89 53.07 -55.07
N LEU A 795 15.54 52.00 -54.60
CA LEU A 795 15.14 51.23 -53.41
C LEU A 795 15.98 51.54 -52.17
N LEU A 796 17.11 52.27 -52.30
CA LEU A 796 17.96 52.65 -51.18
C LEU A 796 17.24 53.44 -50.06
N PRO A 797 16.24 54.32 -50.34
CA PRO A 797 15.43 54.95 -49.30
C PRO A 797 14.61 53.97 -48.46
N TYR A 798 14.28 52.80 -49.00
CA TYR A 798 13.55 51.74 -48.29
C TYR A 798 14.47 50.78 -47.51
N LEU A 799 15.77 51.11 -47.38
CA LEU A 799 16.74 50.43 -46.51
C LEU A 799 17.19 51.30 -45.33
N GLN A 800 17.10 52.63 -45.45
CA GLN A 800 17.53 53.56 -44.40
C GLN A 800 16.70 53.41 -43.13
N GLU A 801 17.28 53.75 -41.98
CA GLU A 801 16.50 53.92 -40.76
C GLU A 801 15.61 55.16 -40.82
N THR A 802 14.61 55.23 -39.94
CA THR A 802 13.81 56.44 -39.70
C THR A 802 13.52 56.55 -38.21
N LYS A 803 13.06 57.72 -37.74
CA LYS A 803 12.80 58.02 -36.30
C LYS A 803 12.13 56.88 -35.53
N ASN A 804 11.12 56.24 -36.13
CA ASN A 804 10.35 55.15 -35.52
C ASN A 804 10.72 53.76 -36.09
N CYS A 805 11.60 53.71 -37.08
CA CYS A 805 12.00 52.52 -37.83
C CYS A 805 13.52 52.32 -37.71
N GLN A 806 14.00 52.01 -36.50
CA GLN A 806 15.43 52.03 -36.16
C GLN A 806 16.16 50.76 -36.66
N SER A 807 16.25 50.58 -37.98
CA SER A 807 16.85 49.38 -38.62
C SER A 807 18.35 49.20 -38.37
N THR A 808 19.05 50.26 -37.98
CA THR A 808 20.47 50.25 -37.58
C THR A 808 20.67 49.88 -36.11
N ASN A 809 19.61 49.77 -35.30
CA ASN A 809 19.71 49.45 -33.88
C ASN A 809 20.26 48.03 -33.65
N ALA A 810 21.20 47.90 -32.71
CA ALA A 810 21.88 46.63 -32.43
C ALA A 810 20.93 45.48 -32.06
N GLN A 811 19.83 45.73 -31.32
CA GLN A 811 18.83 44.72 -30.99
C GLN A 811 18.10 44.22 -32.25
N ILE A 812 17.73 45.15 -33.14
CA ILE A 812 17.04 44.85 -34.41
C ILE A 812 17.96 44.06 -35.35
N ILE A 813 19.24 44.46 -35.49
CA ILE A 813 20.23 43.75 -36.30
C ILE A 813 20.49 42.34 -35.75
N ALA A 814 20.67 42.19 -34.43
CA ALA A 814 20.93 40.89 -33.81
C ALA A 814 19.74 39.93 -33.97
N LEU A 815 18.52 40.43 -33.77
CA LEU A 815 17.29 39.66 -33.91
C LEU A 815 16.99 39.28 -35.37
N SER A 816 17.15 40.21 -36.31
CA SER A 816 16.98 39.93 -37.74
C SER A 816 17.91 38.79 -38.19
N LYS A 817 19.19 38.83 -37.76
CA LYS A 817 20.16 37.75 -37.99
C LYS A 817 19.76 36.42 -37.33
N SER A 818 19.30 36.42 -36.08
CA SER A 818 18.95 35.18 -35.38
C SER A 818 17.68 34.52 -35.93
N ILE A 819 16.66 35.29 -36.33
CA ILE A 819 15.47 34.77 -37.03
C ILE A 819 15.89 34.08 -38.34
N ILE A 820 16.73 34.73 -39.15
CA ILE A 820 17.23 34.19 -40.42
C ILE A 820 18.03 32.91 -40.20
N ALA A 821 18.93 32.88 -39.22
CA ALA A 821 19.75 31.72 -38.91
C ALA A 821 18.91 30.53 -38.42
N ASN A 822 18.00 30.76 -37.47
CA ASN A 822 17.12 29.73 -36.90
C ASN A 822 16.15 29.14 -37.94
N ALA A 823 15.77 29.93 -38.96
CA ALA A 823 14.95 29.47 -40.08
C ALA A 823 15.75 28.80 -41.22
N GLY A 824 17.09 28.74 -41.12
CA GLY A 824 17.96 28.26 -42.21
C GLY A 824 17.85 29.08 -43.50
N ALA A 825 17.39 30.34 -43.42
CA ALA A 825 16.88 31.10 -44.55
C ALA A 825 18.00 31.68 -45.43
N THR A 826 18.30 31.02 -46.55
CA THR A 826 19.37 31.43 -47.49
C THR A 826 18.92 32.49 -48.51
N THR A 827 17.73 32.33 -49.11
CA THR A 827 17.20 33.23 -50.17
C THR A 827 16.56 34.50 -49.60
N THR A 828 16.45 35.55 -50.42
CA THR A 828 15.76 36.80 -50.07
C THR A 828 14.32 36.55 -49.61
N TYR A 829 13.57 35.72 -50.36
CA TYR A 829 12.21 35.33 -50.02
C TYR A 829 12.11 34.59 -48.68
N ALA A 830 12.99 33.62 -48.42
CA ALA A 830 12.97 32.87 -47.17
C ALA A 830 13.25 33.76 -45.96
N LYS A 831 14.15 34.74 -46.09
CA LYS A 831 14.49 35.71 -45.04
C LYS A 831 13.31 36.60 -44.68
N ALA A 832 12.68 37.23 -45.68
CA ALA A 832 11.52 38.08 -45.50
C ALA A 832 10.31 37.30 -44.93
N MET A 833 10.06 36.09 -45.44
CA MET A 833 9.00 35.23 -44.92
C MET A 833 9.27 34.80 -43.47
N ALA A 834 10.52 34.53 -43.08
CA ALA A 834 10.88 34.19 -41.69
C ALA A 834 10.69 35.38 -40.75
N ILE A 835 11.14 36.58 -41.13
CA ILE A 835 10.98 37.82 -40.34
C ILE A 835 9.50 38.18 -40.18
N PHE A 836 8.72 38.17 -41.28
CA PHE A 836 7.27 38.36 -41.24
C PHE A 836 6.57 37.37 -40.30
N ASN A 837 6.86 36.06 -40.45
CA ASN A 837 6.27 35.02 -39.60
C ASN A 837 6.65 35.22 -38.12
N TRP A 838 7.88 35.65 -37.83
CA TRP A 838 8.30 35.94 -36.46
C TRP A 838 7.50 37.10 -35.87
N VAL A 839 7.43 38.26 -36.55
CA VAL A 839 6.70 39.43 -36.04
C VAL A 839 5.22 39.12 -35.81
N ARG A 840 4.55 38.48 -36.79
CA ARG A 840 3.14 38.07 -36.68
C ARG A 840 2.87 37.10 -35.52
N ASN A 841 3.86 36.31 -35.11
CA ASN A 841 3.72 35.29 -34.07
C ASN A 841 4.24 35.75 -32.69
N ASN A 842 4.89 36.91 -32.57
CA ASN A 842 5.60 37.34 -31.34
C ASN A 842 5.22 38.76 -30.87
N ILE A 843 4.24 39.43 -31.50
CA ILE A 843 3.80 40.78 -31.16
C ILE A 843 2.26 40.81 -31.07
N ASP A 844 1.75 41.08 -29.87
CA ASP A 844 0.31 41.14 -29.62
C ASP A 844 -0.29 42.47 -30.07
N TYR A 845 -1.48 42.44 -30.67
CA TYR A 845 -2.15 43.65 -31.13
C TYR A 845 -2.77 44.44 -29.97
N SER A 846 -2.47 45.74 -29.88
CA SER A 846 -3.10 46.68 -28.95
C SER A 846 -3.70 47.87 -29.69
N PHE A 847 -4.94 48.23 -29.35
CA PHE A 847 -5.68 49.28 -30.06
C PHE A 847 -5.39 50.66 -29.48
N TYR A 848 -4.64 51.47 -30.24
CA TYR A 848 -4.45 52.90 -30.03
C TYR A 848 -4.17 53.59 -31.37
N TYR A 849 -4.32 54.91 -31.42
CA TYR A 849 -4.03 55.71 -32.61
C TYR A 849 -2.52 56.01 -32.73
N ASN A 850 -2.04 56.14 -33.97
CA ASN A 850 -0.70 56.65 -34.31
C ASN A 850 0.46 55.81 -33.74
N THR A 851 1.71 56.23 -33.93
CA THR A 851 2.86 55.57 -33.29
C THR A 851 2.95 55.93 -31.80
N LYS A 852 3.33 54.95 -30.97
CA LYS A 852 3.60 55.11 -29.53
C LYS A 852 4.98 54.59 -29.14
N TYR A 853 5.46 53.55 -29.82
CA TYR A 853 6.65 52.78 -29.44
C TYR A 853 7.75 52.76 -30.51
N GLY A 854 7.40 52.81 -31.81
CA GLY A 854 8.34 52.52 -32.89
C GLY A 854 8.89 51.09 -32.83
N ALA A 855 9.84 50.75 -33.71
CA ALA A 855 10.35 49.39 -33.86
C ALA A 855 10.97 48.83 -32.57
N VAL A 856 11.92 49.54 -31.97
CA VAL A 856 12.62 49.10 -30.75
C VAL A 856 11.67 49.04 -29.54
N GLY A 857 10.78 50.02 -29.39
CA GLY A 857 9.79 50.01 -28.32
C GLY A 857 8.82 48.84 -28.45
N THR A 858 8.33 48.56 -29.67
CA THR A 858 7.44 47.42 -29.96
C THR A 858 8.12 46.09 -29.68
N LEU A 859 9.41 45.96 -30.03
CA LEU A 859 10.20 44.76 -29.76
C LEU A 859 10.35 44.48 -28.27
N ASN A 860 10.56 45.53 -27.47
CA ASN A 860 10.74 45.44 -26.02
C ASN A 860 9.40 45.26 -25.29
N ALA A 861 8.32 45.91 -25.74
CA ALA A 861 6.98 45.83 -25.17
C ALA A 861 6.19 44.57 -25.58
N LYS A 862 6.61 43.88 -26.65
CA LYS A 862 5.91 42.74 -27.27
C LYS A 862 4.48 43.02 -27.74
N THR A 863 4.10 44.30 -27.85
CA THR A 863 2.77 44.70 -28.34
C THR A 863 2.83 45.98 -29.16
N GLY A 864 1.97 46.07 -30.18
CA GLY A 864 1.88 47.21 -31.09
C GLY A 864 0.48 47.36 -31.69
N ASN A 865 0.12 48.57 -32.13
CA ASN A 865 -0.98 48.73 -33.07
C ASN A 865 -0.51 48.38 -34.50
N CYS A 866 -1.27 48.77 -35.51
CA CYS A 866 -0.89 48.56 -36.92
C CYS A 866 0.35 49.37 -37.34
N VAL A 867 0.51 50.60 -36.84
CA VAL A 867 1.66 51.47 -37.15
C VAL A 867 2.94 50.90 -36.54
N ASP A 868 2.91 50.60 -35.24
CA ASP A 868 4.07 50.16 -34.46
C ASP A 868 4.51 48.72 -34.77
N THR A 869 3.57 47.79 -34.97
CA THR A 869 3.90 46.44 -35.47
C THR A 869 4.53 46.50 -36.88
N THR A 870 4.08 47.42 -37.73
CA THR A 870 4.68 47.65 -39.05
C THR A 870 6.06 48.31 -38.96
N HIS A 871 6.28 49.22 -38.00
CA HIS A 871 7.60 49.78 -37.72
C HIS A 871 8.62 48.69 -37.38
N LEU A 872 8.27 47.74 -36.50
CA LEU A 872 9.16 46.62 -36.15
C LEU A 872 9.45 45.70 -37.34
N LEU A 873 8.41 45.31 -38.09
CA LEU A 873 8.56 44.48 -39.28
C LEU A 873 9.55 45.11 -40.28
N ILE A 874 9.30 46.37 -40.66
CA ILE A 874 10.13 47.07 -41.64
C ILE A 874 11.56 47.27 -41.11
N ALA A 875 11.75 47.52 -39.82
CA ALA A 875 13.09 47.66 -39.25
C ALA A 875 13.91 46.36 -39.32
N LEU A 876 13.28 45.19 -39.07
CA LEU A 876 13.94 43.88 -39.15
C LEU A 876 14.29 43.50 -40.60
N GLU A 877 13.39 43.76 -41.56
CA GLU A 877 13.63 43.55 -43.00
C GLU A 877 14.78 44.42 -43.52
N ARG A 878 14.77 45.72 -43.18
CA ARG A 878 15.85 46.64 -43.52
C ARG A 878 17.19 46.22 -42.91
N ALA A 879 17.19 45.71 -41.68
CA ALA A 879 18.37 45.14 -41.03
C ALA A 879 18.89 43.84 -41.69
N ALA A 880 18.03 43.11 -42.42
CA ALA A 880 18.42 41.99 -43.28
C ALA A 880 18.94 42.44 -44.66
N GLY A 881 18.92 43.74 -44.97
CA GLY A 881 19.25 44.30 -46.28
C GLY A 881 18.09 44.21 -47.29
N ILE A 882 16.86 43.97 -46.84
CA ILE A 882 15.69 43.79 -47.70
C ILE A 882 14.88 45.10 -47.75
N PRO A 883 14.67 45.70 -48.94
CA PRO A 883 13.96 46.99 -49.03
C PRO A 883 12.49 46.85 -48.63
N ALA A 884 12.05 47.61 -47.62
CA ALA A 884 10.71 47.52 -47.06
C ALA A 884 10.08 48.90 -46.84
N ARG A 885 8.77 49.04 -47.08
CA ARG A 885 8.04 50.32 -47.10
C ARG A 885 6.66 50.22 -46.47
N TYR A 886 6.17 51.34 -45.94
CA TYR A 886 4.83 51.45 -45.37
C TYR A 886 3.78 51.54 -46.48
N VAL A 887 2.59 51.01 -46.24
CA VAL A 887 1.36 51.32 -46.96
C VAL A 887 0.34 51.82 -45.94
N HIS A 888 -0.42 52.85 -46.30
CA HIS A 888 -1.51 53.39 -45.47
C HIS A 888 -2.79 53.43 -46.30
N GLY A 889 -3.93 53.09 -45.69
CA GLY A 889 -5.23 53.10 -46.33
C GLY A 889 -6.40 53.05 -45.33
N TYR A 890 -7.62 53.05 -45.86
CA TYR A 890 -8.85 52.83 -45.10
C TYR A 890 -9.45 51.49 -45.51
N CYS A 891 -9.49 50.54 -44.58
CA CYS A 891 -9.71 49.12 -44.85
C CYS A 891 -10.95 48.59 -44.13
N LYS A 892 -11.76 47.77 -44.82
CA LYS A 892 -12.87 47.04 -44.23
C LYS A 892 -12.40 45.72 -43.64
N PHE A 893 -12.38 45.61 -42.33
CA PHE A 893 -11.95 44.40 -41.61
C PHE A 893 -12.99 43.29 -41.68
N SER A 894 -12.57 42.04 -41.41
CA SER A 894 -13.48 40.88 -41.40
C SER A 894 -14.56 40.94 -40.33
N SER A 895 -14.48 41.89 -39.39
CA SER A 895 -15.54 42.25 -38.43
C SER A 895 -16.66 43.10 -39.05
N GLY A 896 -16.51 43.56 -40.29
CA GLY A 896 -17.41 44.50 -40.96
C GLY A 896 -17.04 45.98 -40.75
N SER A 897 -16.28 46.29 -39.69
CA SER A 897 -15.81 47.64 -39.35
C SER A 897 -14.84 48.21 -40.38
N TRP A 898 -14.78 49.55 -40.48
CA TRP A 898 -13.79 50.27 -41.29
C TRP A 898 -12.82 51.05 -40.39
N TYR A 899 -11.52 50.88 -40.61
CA TYR A 899 -10.47 51.60 -39.87
C TYR A 899 -9.37 52.12 -40.79
N GLY A 900 -8.71 53.19 -40.36
CA GLY A 900 -7.40 53.56 -40.92
C GLY A 900 -6.38 52.50 -40.54
N HIS A 901 -5.61 52.00 -41.51
CA HIS A 901 -4.72 50.86 -41.33
C HIS A 901 -3.37 51.06 -42.02
N VAL A 902 -2.33 50.54 -41.39
CA VAL A 902 -0.93 50.61 -41.84
C VAL A 902 -0.35 49.19 -41.85
N TRP A 903 0.32 48.82 -42.94
CA TRP A 903 1.01 47.54 -43.09
C TRP A 903 2.27 47.69 -43.95
N ALA A 904 3.08 46.64 -44.05
CA ALA A 904 4.31 46.66 -44.83
C ALA A 904 4.09 46.19 -46.29
N GLN A 905 4.93 46.70 -47.18
CA GLN A 905 5.32 46.01 -48.40
C GLN A 905 6.82 45.75 -48.37
N ILE A 906 7.23 44.56 -48.78
CA ILE A 906 8.63 44.09 -48.73
C ILE A 906 9.05 43.69 -50.14
N TYR A 907 10.21 44.16 -50.59
CA TYR A 907 10.72 43.94 -51.94
C TYR A 907 11.61 42.70 -51.99
N VAL A 908 11.17 41.70 -52.75
CA VAL A 908 11.86 40.43 -52.93
C VAL A 908 12.01 40.16 -54.43
N ASP A 909 13.24 39.97 -54.87
CA ASP A 909 13.62 39.40 -56.18
C ASP A 909 12.84 39.98 -57.38
N GLY A 910 12.65 41.31 -57.39
CA GLY A 910 11.96 42.05 -58.45
C GLY A 910 10.56 42.60 -58.08
N LYS A 911 9.95 42.12 -57.00
CA LYS A 911 8.52 42.31 -56.70
C LYS A 911 8.25 42.78 -55.27
N TRP A 912 7.26 43.66 -55.11
CA TRP A 912 6.70 44.02 -53.79
C TRP A 912 5.66 42.99 -53.34
N TYR A 913 5.83 42.44 -52.14
CA TYR A 913 4.90 41.54 -51.46
C TYR A 913 4.20 42.30 -50.33
N ALA A 914 2.89 42.09 -50.17
CA ALA A 914 2.12 42.67 -49.05
C ALA A 914 2.36 41.86 -47.78
N ALA A 915 2.62 42.54 -46.66
CA ALA A 915 2.99 41.93 -45.40
C ALA A 915 2.32 42.68 -44.24
N ASP A 916 1.13 42.21 -43.84
CA ASP A 916 0.39 42.72 -42.70
C ASP A 916 0.45 41.73 -41.53
N ALA A 917 1.27 42.04 -40.53
CA ALA A 917 1.59 41.14 -39.44
C ALA A 917 0.58 41.19 -38.27
N ILE A 918 -0.45 42.05 -38.28
CA ILE A 918 -1.36 42.20 -37.11
C ILE A 918 -2.35 41.04 -36.89
N SER A 919 -2.26 39.94 -37.67
CA SER A 919 -3.16 38.81 -37.53
C SER A 919 -2.54 37.51 -38.01
N TYR A 920 -2.69 36.45 -37.21
CA TYR A 920 -2.37 35.06 -37.57
C TYR A 920 -3.08 34.57 -38.84
N ARG A 921 -4.15 35.23 -39.28
CA ARG A 921 -4.88 34.92 -40.53
C ARG A 921 -4.09 35.29 -41.79
N ASN A 922 -3.07 36.14 -41.68
CA ASN A 922 -2.27 36.62 -42.80
C ASN A 922 -1.01 35.77 -42.99
N THR A 923 -0.59 35.61 -44.24
CA THR A 923 0.68 34.96 -44.61
C THR A 923 1.52 35.91 -45.46
N PHE A 924 2.80 35.61 -45.66
CA PHE A 924 3.67 36.49 -46.44
C PHE A 924 3.16 36.61 -47.89
N GLY A 925 2.77 37.82 -48.31
CA GLY A 925 2.14 38.09 -49.59
C GLY A 925 0.61 38.03 -49.63
N VAL A 926 -0.08 37.57 -48.57
CA VAL A 926 -1.55 37.35 -48.56
C VAL A 926 -2.20 37.88 -47.28
N ILE A 927 -3.23 38.70 -47.46
CA ILE A 927 -3.96 39.39 -46.38
C ILE A 927 -5.41 38.89 -46.36
N ASN A 928 -5.85 38.39 -45.20
CA ASN A 928 -7.16 37.77 -44.99
C ASN A 928 -7.95 38.38 -43.80
N ASN A 929 -7.34 39.26 -42.99
CA ASN A 929 -7.99 39.98 -41.88
C ASN A 929 -8.84 41.18 -42.32
N TRP A 930 -8.64 41.71 -43.53
CA TRP A 930 -9.46 42.77 -44.14
C TRP A 930 -9.56 42.58 -45.67
N ASN A 931 -10.62 43.14 -46.27
CA ASN A 931 -10.92 42.97 -47.69
C ASN A 931 -10.07 43.93 -48.55
N THR A 932 -9.01 43.38 -49.14
CA THR A 932 -8.04 44.07 -49.99
C THR A 932 -8.63 44.68 -51.26
N ALA A 933 -9.68 44.08 -51.84
CA ALA A 933 -10.34 44.59 -53.04
C ALA A 933 -11.23 45.83 -52.77
N THR A 934 -11.58 46.09 -51.51
CA THR A 934 -12.43 47.23 -51.11
C THR A 934 -11.69 48.36 -50.38
N ALA A 935 -10.39 48.19 -50.11
CA ALA A 935 -9.62 49.16 -49.34
C ALA A 935 -9.23 50.40 -50.16
N LYS A 936 -9.41 51.59 -49.57
CA LYS A 936 -8.96 52.86 -50.17
C LYS A 936 -7.51 53.10 -49.77
N ILE A 937 -6.57 52.84 -50.68
CA ILE A 937 -5.14 53.10 -50.46
C ILE A 937 -4.88 54.61 -50.51
N TYR A 938 -4.16 55.14 -49.52
CA TYR A 938 -3.75 56.55 -49.45
C TYR A 938 -2.33 56.79 -49.94
N GLY A 939 -1.43 55.80 -49.83
CA GLY A 939 -0.09 55.87 -50.41
C GLY A 939 0.88 54.82 -49.89
N THR A 940 2.10 54.85 -50.41
CA THR A 940 3.23 54.04 -49.92
C THR A 940 4.40 54.95 -49.55
N TYR A 941 5.06 54.71 -48.40
CA TYR A 941 5.99 55.67 -47.81
C TYR A 941 7.27 55.00 -47.31
N ALA A 942 8.40 55.72 -47.35
CA ALA A 942 9.66 55.27 -46.75
C ALA A 942 9.70 55.50 -45.22
N THR A 943 8.98 56.52 -44.74
CA THR A 943 8.74 56.84 -43.32
C THR A 943 7.29 57.29 -43.14
N LEU A 944 6.76 57.17 -41.92
CA LEU A 944 5.53 57.83 -41.50
C LEU A 944 5.86 59.07 -40.65
N SER A 945 4.91 60.00 -40.57
CA SER A 945 5.02 61.28 -39.85
C SER A 945 4.10 61.39 -38.62
N PHE A 946 3.38 60.31 -38.31
CA PHE A 946 2.38 60.16 -37.25
C PHE A 946 2.53 58.78 -36.62
#